data_AF-A0A8D3D060-F1
#
_entry.id   AF-A0A8D3D060-F1
#
_cell.length_a   1.000
_cell.length_b   1.000
_cell.length_c   1.000
_cell.angle_alpha   90.00
_cell.angle_beta   90.00
_cell.angle_gamma   90.00
#
_symmetry.space_group_name_H-M   'P 1'
#
loop_
_entity.id
_entity.type
_entity.pdbx_description
1 polymer ?
#
loop_
_entity_poly.entity_id
_entity_poly.type
_entity_poly.pdbx_seq_one_letter_code
_entity_poly.pdbx_strand_id
1 'polypeptide(L)'
;MFAKLKKKIAEEAATAPRSGVRIPRTISKESITSVGADSGDDFASDGSSSRDDLPAQLLRRNDQIRRLEAKLSDYAEQLRIMQKTKDKLEIALERHQDLSIKKFQDQNETHQASRAKMAEGMTLALEKKDQEWIEKMADVEKEKTALSAQLEEMMEQSLALFQKRDDLDELEGFQQQELAKVKHMLLRKEEQLSQQERELQKKDAEVQSARRELSKARGKLQLLEQQHEESCRLNTELEIEREDLLLLREEADKKTGELEGRCQELHSVIQQVSEDFQKVSIGAQVFIDHLSRSKVTSLDRRLQGNLSQDEHLQELLQEKSSLEQSLEETRAELLAVRTNHADTVSSLEAQVNQCSYSNPGPRIYYHTSELSSRQTVSTEIAKALEESRRQKEELQTQVSGYTHLLPLDQSNTNLDISHSQLVRRGAEWEGLTDPAAGGGGAAASPAAAGGVGQRLAADRPEEGAAQPDPAAGRLPGQTRDDGVLCVVQVSYLEVEVDTLTEQLHSPEVCEEDQNGSVTVDDLDHIQKVNRELEQQLSDKNKTIKQLQQRLAELKRTLQKELVRRPEKQERFCPEPPPASALSPPTSNTTVTNTSDLNDSREINFEYLKHVVLKFMSSREAEAFQLIRAVSVLLNFTREEEDMLKQTLEYKMSWFGSKPSPKGIIRPSVSGASSPWS
;
A
#
# COMPACT_ATOMS: atom_id res chain seq x y z
N MET A 1 47.06 59.47 13.01
CA MET A 1 48.47 59.79 13.33
C MET A 1 48.98 61.09 12.68
N PHE A 2 48.52 61.51 11.49
CA PHE A 2 48.96 62.74 10.80
C PHE A 2 49.02 64.03 11.62
N ALA A 3 48.09 64.26 12.56
CA ALA A 3 48.10 65.44 13.43
C ALA A 3 49.35 65.54 14.33
N LYS A 4 49.91 64.41 14.78
CA LYS A 4 51.15 64.39 15.58
C LYS A 4 52.38 64.74 14.73
N LEU A 5 52.36 64.39 13.44
CA LEU A 5 53.46 64.70 12.51
C LEU A 5 53.48 66.19 12.15
N LYS A 6 52.32 66.80 11.85
CA LYS A 6 52.21 68.25 11.62
C LYS A 6 52.63 69.08 12.83
N LYS A 7 52.33 68.63 14.06
CA LYS A 7 52.81 69.32 15.27
C LYS A 7 54.34 69.28 15.38
N LYS A 8 54.95 68.12 15.12
CA LYS A 8 56.41 67.93 15.27
C LYS A 8 57.24 68.76 14.27
N ILE A 9 56.77 68.89 13.02
CA ILE A 9 57.42 69.73 11.99
C ILE A 9 57.33 71.23 12.35
N ALA A 10 56.21 71.68 12.95
CA ALA A 10 56.08 73.06 13.42
C ALA A 10 56.93 73.36 14.68
N GLU A 11 57.21 72.34 15.48
CA GLU A 11 58.00 72.44 16.73
C GLU A 11 59.51 72.44 16.43
N GLU A 12 59.99 71.68 15.44
CA GLU A 12 61.41 71.72 14.99
C GLU A 12 61.77 72.99 14.20
N ALA A 13 60.84 73.58 13.45
CA ALA A 13 61.07 74.83 12.72
C ALA A 13 61.27 76.06 13.63
N ALA A 14 60.97 75.96 14.93
CA ALA A 14 61.01 77.06 15.88
C ALA A 14 62.33 77.20 16.67
N THR A 15 63.24 76.21 16.62
CA THR A 15 64.46 76.17 17.43
C THR A 15 65.75 76.29 16.62
N ALA A 16 66.03 77.50 16.12
CA ALA A 16 67.35 77.86 15.59
C ALA A 16 68.24 78.47 16.71
N PRO A 17 69.41 77.89 17.03
CA PRO A 17 70.31 78.46 18.03
C PRO A 17 71.04 79.70 17.47
N ARG A 18 70.76 80.87 18.04
CA ARG A 18 71.56 82.08 17.83
C ARG A 18 72.88 81.97 18.61
N SER A 19 74.00 81.97 17.91
CA SER A 19 75.33 82.29 18.46
C SER A 19 76.22 82.84 17.32
N GLY A 20 77.05 83.87 17.49
CA GLY A 20 77.28 84.63 18.73
C GLY A 20 78.69 85.18 18.94
N VAL A 21 79.55 85.27 17.91
CA VAL A 21 80.95 85.77 18.01
C VAL A 21 81.21 86.69 16.81
N ARG A 22 81.14 88.03 16.96
CA ARG A 22 82.09 88.99 17.57
C ARG A 22 83.36 89.21 16.72
N ILE A 23 83.40 90.40 16.12
CA ILE A 23 84.45 91.00 15.29
C ILE A 23 85.74 91.29 16.11
N PRO A 24 86.92 91.34 15.47
CA PRO A 24 87.80 92.50 15.70
C PRO A 24 88.14 93.26 14.40
N ARG A 25 87.84 94.56 14.38
CA ARG A 25 88.48 95.59 13.56
C ARG A 25 89.43 96.33 14.49
N THR A 26 90.68 96.55 14.09
CA THR A 26 91.64 97.35 14.89
C THR A 26 92.50 98.22 13.98
N ILE A 27 92.31 99.55 14.11
CA ILE A 27 93.27 100.68 14.05
C ILE A 27 94.41 100.65 13.01
N SER A 28 94.60 101.65 12.13
CA SER A 28 95.03 103.05 12.39
C SER A 28 96.42 103.17 13.04
N LYS A 29 97.28 104.16 12.78
CA LYS A 29 97.41 105.18 11.69
C LYS A 29 98.60 106.08 12.10
N GLU A 30 99.67 106.19 11.32
CA GLU A 30 100.69 107.22 11.58
C GLU A 30 101.45 107.68 10.32
N SER A 31 101.91 108.93 10.39
CA SER A 31 102.56 109.69 9.33
C SER A 31 103.81 110.33 9.90
N ILE A 32 104.88 110.44 9.11
CA ILE A 32 105.84 111.54 9.26
C ILE A 32 106.40 111.95 7.89
N THR A 33 106.59 113.27 7.78
CA THR A 33 107.25 113.98 6.68
C THR A 33 108.71 114.27 7.00
N SER A 34 109.45 114.74 5.99
CA SER A 34 110.39 115.89 6.04
C SER A 34 111.90 115.65 5.98
N VAL A 35 112.55 116.74 5.53
CA VAL A 35 113.98 117.09 5.54
C VAL A 35 114.88 116.38 4.52
N GLY A 36 115.52 117.20 3.69
CA GLY A 36 116.71 116.86 2.92
C GLY A 36 117.86 117.81 3.24
N ALA A 37 119.01 117.56 2.62
CA ALA A 37 120.14 118.47 2.44
C ALA A 37 120.78 118.03 1.11
N ASP A 38 121.06 118.89 0.12
CA ASP A 38 121.76 120.17 0.14
C ASP A 38 123.25 120.05 0.47
N SER A 39 124.07 120.15 -0.58
CA SER A 39 125.36 120.85 -0.55
C SER A 39 125.81 121.09 -2.00
N GLY A 40 125.89 122.37 -2.40
CA GLY A 40 126.99 122.84 -3.26
C GLY A 40 128.35 122.65 -2.55
N ASP A 41 129.50 122.98 -3.12
CA ASP A 41 129.76 124.24 -3.80
C ASP A 41 131.13 124.23 -4.55
N ASP A 42 131.26 125.17 -5.48
CA ASP A 42 132.40 125.83 -6.15
C ASP A 42 133.85 125.28 -6.32
N PHE A 43 134.51 125.92 -7.31
CA PHE A 43 135.84 125.70 -7.88
C PHE A 43 137.04 126.06 -6.98
N ALA A 44 138.12 125.30 -7.15
CA ALA A 44 139.47 125.84 -7.44
C ALA A 44 140.10 124.91 -8.50
N SER A 45 140.59 125.36 -9.66
CA SER A 45 141.73 126.27 -9.91
C SER A 45 143.04 125.84 -9.26
N ASP A 46 144.12 126.21 -9.95
CA ASP A 46 145.53 125.97 -9.63
C ASP A 46 146.03 124.53 -9.87
N GLY A 47 147.17 124.31 -10.51
CA GLY A 47 148.07 125.26 -11.14
C GLY A 47 149.50 124.73 -11.20
N SER A 48 150.13 124.90 -12.36
CA SER A 48 151.60 125.00 -12.52
C SER A 48 152.47 123.74 -12.28
N SER A 49 153.61 123.74 -12.99
CA SER A 49 154.81 122.93 -12.73
C SER A 49 154.69 121.40 -12.95
N SER A 50 155.51 120.73 -13.77
CA SER A 50 156.68 121.17 -14.56
C SER A 50 156.61 120.57 -15.97
N ARG A 51 157.22 121.25 -16.95
CA ARG A 51 157.13 120.92 -18.39
C ARG A 51 157.81 119.59 -18.78
N ASP A 52 158.49 118.95 -17.83
CA ASP A 52 159.25 117.71 -18.02
C ASP A 52 158.70 116.47 -17.27
N ASP A 53 157.60 116.58 -16.50
CA ASP A 53 157.07 115.46 -15.66
C ASP A 53 155.68 114.94 -16.09
N LEU A 54 155.18 115.40 -17.24
CA LEU A 54 153.94 114.94 -17.89
C LEU A 54 153.82 113.41 -17.98
N PRO A 55 154.87 112.64 -18.37
CA PRO A 55 154.79 111.18 -18.46
C PRO A 55 154.53 110.50 -17.11
N ALA A 56 155.18 110.95 -16.03
CA ALA A 56 155.07 110.31 -14.71
C ALA A 56 153.76 110.66 -13.99
N GLN A 57 153.19 111.84 -14.26
CA GLN A 57 151.86 112.21 -13.75
C GLN A 57 150.74 111.48 -14.52
N LEU A 58 150.90 111.28 -15.83
CA LEU A 58 150.05 110.38 -16.63
C LEU A 58 150.16 108.94 -16.13
N LEU A 59 151.36 108.43 -15.82
CA LEU A 59 151.54 107.07 -15.31
C LEU A 59 150.81 106.89 -13.97
N ARG A 60 151.00 107.81 -13.01
CA ARG A 60 150.33 107.76 -11.70
C ARG A 60 148.81 107.91 -11.80
N ARG A 61 148.30 108.77 -12.69
CA ARG A 61 146.85 108.84 -12.97
C ARG A 61 146.34 107.56 -13.64
N ASN A 62 147.08 106.97 -14.59
CA ASN A 62 146.75 105.67 -15.17
C ASN A 62 146.78 104.53 -14.13
N ASP A 63 147.67 104.57 -13.13
CA ASP A 63 147.68 103.59 -12.02
C ASP A 63 146.55 103.81 -11.02
N GLN A 64 146.08 105.05 -10.87
CA GLN A 64 144.90 105.36 -10.06
C GLN A 64 143.62 104.97 -10.80
N ILE A 65 143.54 105.25 -12.10
CA ILE A 65 142.47 104.82 -13.01
C ILE A 65 142.39 103.30 -12.99
N ARG A 66 143.49 102.56 -13.25
CA ARG A 66 143.52 101.09 -13.17
C ARG A 66 143.07 100.52 -11.82
N ARG A 67 143.37 101.20 -10.71
CA ARG A 67 142.87 100.80 -9.37
C ARG A 67 141.39 101.13 -9.14
N LEU A 68 140.88 102.20 -9.73
CA LEU A 68 139.45 102.54 -9.70
C LEU A 68 138.65 101.63 -10.65
N GLU A 69 139.19 101.29 -11.81
CA GLU A 69 138.67 100.29 -12.76
C GLU A 69 138.62 98.90 -12.12
N ALA A 70 139.67 98.47 -11.41
CA ALA A 70 139.65 97.22 -10.65
C ALA A 70 138.55 97.23 -9.57
N LYS A 71 138.44 98.30 -8.77
CA LYS A 71 137.36 98.43 -7.77
C LYS A 71 135.96 98.49 -8.40
N LEU A 72 135.80 99.17 -9.53
CA LEU A 72 134.56 99.19 -10.31
C LEU A 72 134.21 97.79 -10.83
N SER A 73 135.21 97.01 -11.29
CA SER A 73 135.05 95.62 -11.68
C SER A 73 134.66 94.73 -10.49
N ASP A 74 135.28 94.91 -9.33
CA ASP A 74 134.96 94.17 -8.10
C ASP A 74 133.53 94.48 -7.63
N TYR A 75 133.12 95.76 -7.62
CA TYR A 75 131.74 96.15 -7.32
C TYR A 75 130.75 95.66 -8.40
N ALA A 76 131.12 95.64 -9.67
CA ALA A 76 130.28 95.09 -10.73
C ALA A 76 130.10 93.57 -10.60
N GLU A 77 131.13 92.81 -10.22
CA GLU A 77 131.00 91.38 -9.93
C GLU A 77 130.23 91.16 -8.62
N GLN A 78 130.44 91.97 -7.58
CA GLN A 78 129.66 91.89 -6.35
C GLN A 78 128.16 92.15 -6.61
N LEU A 79 127.82 93.16 -7.41
CA LEU A 79 126.44 93.41 -7.86
C LEU A 79 125.90 92.24 -8.69
N ARG A 80 126.71 91.65 -9.58
CA ARG A 80 126.32 90.45 -10.36
C ARG A 80 126.09 89.22 -9.46
N ILE A 81 126.88 89.02 -8.41
CA ILE A 81 126.70 87.96 -7.42
C ILE A 81 125.46 88.22 -6.55
N MET A 82 125.25 89.46 -6.10
CA MET A 82 124.05 89.84 -5.35
C MET A 82 122.79 89.68 -6.19
N GLN A 83 122.81 90.09 -7.47
CA GLN A 83 121.69 89.88 -8.40
C GLN A 83 121.40 88.38 -8.58
N LYS A 84 122.40 87.56 -8.92
CA LYS A 84 122.25 86.09 -8.98
C LYS A 84 121.72 85.47 -7.69
N THR A 85 122.01 86.07 -6.53
CA THR A 85 121.52 85.61 -5.22
C THR A 85 120.08 86.05 -5.00
N LYS A 86 119.73 87.29 -5.36
CA LYS A 86 118.34 87.79 -5.39
C LYS A 86 117.48 86.92 -6.30
N ASP A 87 117.88 86.71 -7.55
CA ASP A 87 117.13 85.91 -8.53
C ASP A 87 116.88 84.48 -8.02
N LYS A 88 117.86 83.85 -7.37
CA LYS A 88 117.70 82.53 -6.73
C LYS A 88 116.72 82.55 -5.56
N LEU A 89 116.73 83.58 -4.73
CA LEU A 89 115.80 83.74 -3.61
C LEU A 89 114.37 84.06 -4.10
N GLU A 90 114.26 84.85 -5.18
CA GLU A 90 113.00 85.18 -5.86
C GLU A 90 112.37 83.91 -6.46
N ILE A 91 113.13 83.11 -7.21
CA ILE A 91 112.71 81.79 -7.72
C ILE A 91 112.37 80.81 -6.58
N ALA A 92 113.12 80.82 -5.48
CA ALA A 92 112.84 79.95 -4.33
C ALA A 92 111.56 80.36 -3.58
N LEU A 93 111.29 81.66 -3.47
CA LEU A 93 110.09 82.22 -2.89
C LEU A 93 108.86 81.95 -3.76
N GLU A 94 108.97 82.17 -5.08
CA GLU A 94 107.94 81.87 -6.08
C GLU A 94 107.57 80.38 -6.02
N ARG A 95 108.56 79.48 -6.10
CA ARG A 95 108.34 78.03 -5.94
C ARG A 95 107.72 77.66 -4.59
N HIS A 96 108.08 78.34 -3.50
CA HIS A 96 107.47 78.09 -2.19
C HIS A 96 106.01 78.56 -2.17
N GLN A 97 105.70 79.70 -2.78
CA GLN A 97 104.34 80.22 -2.95
C GLN A 97 103.50 79.27 -3.82
N ASP A 98 104.00 78.86 -4.99
CA ASP A 98 103.36 77.88 -5.87
C ASP A 98 103.09 76.56 -5.17
N LEU A 99 104.07 76.00 -4.45
CA LEU A 99 103.90 74.77 -3.68
C LEU A 99 102.90 74.93 -2.52
N SER A 100 102.78 76.13 -1.95
CA SER A 100 101.81 76.42 -0.89
C SER A 100 100.39 76.58 -1.43
N ILE A 101 100.23 77.32 -2.54
CA ILE A 101 98.97 77.48 -3.27
C ILE A 101 98.50 76.12 -3.77
N LYS A 102 99.38 75.34 -4.39
CA LYS A 102 99.07 73.99 -4.88
C LYS A 102 98.65 73.06 -3.74
N LYS A 103 99.36 73.02 -2.61
CA LYS A 103 98.93 72.23 -1.44
C LYS A 103 97.55 72.63 -0.94
N PHE A 104 97.22 73.93 -0.93
CA PHE A 104 95.89 74.40 -0.54
C PHE A 104 94.81 74.02 -1.56
N GLN A 105 95.13 74.08 -2.87
CA GLN A 105 94.27 73.60 -3.94
C GLN A 105 94.02 72.08 -3.83
N ASP A 106 95.09 71.27 -3.75
CA ASP A 106 95.03 69.81 -3.59
C ASP A 106 94.19 69.41 -2.35
N GLN A 107 94.35 70.12 -1.22
CA GLN A 107 93.54 69.91 -0.01
C GLN A 107 92.07 70.28 -0.23
N ASN A 108 91.80 71.45 -0.81
CA ASN A 108 90.43 71.90 -1.10
C ASN A 108 89.73 70.94 -2.11
N GLU A 109 90.41 70.51 -3.17
CA GLU A 109 89.90 69.50 -4.11
C GLU A 109 89.62 68.17 -3.42
N THR A 110 90.52 67.71 -2.55
CA THR A 110 90.32 66.48 -1.74
C THR A 110 89.10 66.61 -0.83
N HIS A 111 88.90 67.75 -0.15
CA HIS A 111 87.72 68.01 0.67
C HIS A 111 86.43 68.13 -0.15
N GLN A 112 86.47 68.78 -1.31
CA GLN A 112 85.32 68.89 -2.21
C GLN A 112 84.93 67.52 -2.79
N ALA A 113 85.90 66.71 -3.22
CA ALA A 113 85.69 65.34 -3.68
C ALA A 113 85.18 64.42 -2.56
N SER A 114 85.68 64.56 -1.34
CA SER A 114 85.17 63.83 -0.17
C SER A 114 83.71 64.20 0.14
N ARG A 115 83.36 65.50 0.08
CA ARG A 115 81.99 65.99 0.27
C ARG A 115 81.05 65.53 -0.86
N ALA A 116 81.52 65.53 -2.12
CA ALA A 116 80.77 65.02 -3.26
C ALA A 116 80.48 63.52 -3.11
N LYS A 117 81.49 62.69 -2.80
CA LYS A 117 81.31 61.25 -2.53
C LYS A 117 80.35 60.97 -1.39
N MET A 118 80.33 61.81 -0.34
CA MET A 118 79.35 61.68 0.74
C MET A 118 77.93 62.01 0.28
N ALA A 119 77.76 63.05 -0.55
CA ALA A 119 76.47 63.40 -1.13
C ALA A 119 75.95 62.31 -2.08
N GLU A 120 76.79 61.82 -3.00
CA GLU A 120 76.51 60.69 -3.90
C GLU A 120 76.17 59.41 -3.12
N GLY A 121 76.91 59.11 -2.05
CA GLY A 121 76.60 57.98 -1.17
C GLY A 121 75.24 58.12 -0.47
N MET A 122 74.83 59.35 -0.14
CA MET A 122 73.52 59.64 0.44
C MET A 122 72.39 59.55 -0.59
N THR A 123 72.58 60.07 -1.82
CA THR A 123 71.57 59.95 -2.88
C THR A 123 71.37 58.48 -3.29
N LEU A 124 72.45 57.72 -3.49
CA LEU A 124 72.37 56.27 -3.76
C LEU A 124 71.71 55.48 -2.62
N ALA A 125 71.86 55.92 -1.37
CA ALA A 125 71.19 55.28 -0.23
C ALA A 125 69.68 55.59 -0.19
N LEU A 126 69.28 56.79 -0.61
CA LEU A 126 67.87 57.17 -0.77
C LEU A 126 67.23 56.45 -1.95
N GLU A 127 67.86 56.46 -3.13
CA GLU A 127 67.38 55.75 -4.32
C GLU A 127 67.18 54.25 -4.07
N LYS A 128 68.10 53.60 -3.34
CA LYS A 128 67.92 52.20 -2.91
C LYS A 128 66.74 52.02 -1.96
N LYS A 129 66.51 52.95 -1.04
CA LYS A 129 65.35 52.90 -0.14
C LYS A 129 64.04 53.11 -0.91
N ASP A 130 64.01 54.02 -1.87
CA ASP A 130 62.84 54.26 -2.72
C ASP A 130 62.53 53.04 -3.60
N GLN A 131 63.56 52.42 -4.19
CA GLN A 131 63.43 51.15 -4.92
C GLN A 131 62.92 50.01 -4.02
N GLU A 132 63.47 49.84 -2.82
CA GLU A 132 62.98 48.87 -1.83
C GLU A 132 61.50 49.14 -1.43
N TRP A 133 61.03 50.38 -1.45
CA TRP A 133 59.63 50.73 -1.19
C TRP A 133 58.73 50.47 -2.40
N ILE A 134 59.20 50.74 -3.62
CA ILE A 134 58.49 50.42 -4.87
C ILE A 134 58.27 48.90 -4.97
N GLU A 135 59.29 48.09 -4.69
CA GLU A 135 59.18 46.63 -4.70
C GLU A 135 58.17 46.13 -3.66
N LYS A 136 58.23 46.63 -2.42
CA LYS A 136 57.24 46.30 -1.37
C LYS A 136 55.82 46.72 -1.74
N MET A 137 55.64 47.88 -2.36
CA MET A 137 54.33 48.32 -2.84
C MET A 137 53.82 47.42 -3.97
N ALA A 138 54.68 47.03 -4.92
CA ALA A 138 54.32 46.12 -6.00
C ALA A 138 53.95 44.71 -5.48
N ASP A 139 54.62 44.21 -4.44
CA ASP A 139 54.28 42.92 -3.83
C ASP A 139 52.96 43.00 -3.05
N VAL A 140 52.71 44.07 -2.28
CA VAL A 140 51.41 44.31 -1.63
C VAL A 140 50.28 44.49 -2.64
N GLU A 141 50.55 45.09 -3.80
CA GLU A 141 49.56 45.19 -4.90
C GLU A 141 49.25 43.82 -5.53
N LYS A 142 50.25 42.94 -5.71
CA LYS A 142 50.03 41.54 -6.15
C LYS A 142 49.24 40.74 -5.11
N GLU A 143 49.56 40.86 -3.82
CA GLU A 143 48.81 40.20 -2.74
C GLU A 143 47.35 40.69 -2.72
N LYS A 144 47.14 42.01 -2.87
CA LYS A 144 45.81 42.60 -2.95
C LYS A 144 45.01 42.06 -4.15
N THR A 145 45.59 41.97 -5.34
CA THR A 145 44.87 41.44 -6.51
C THR A 145 44.59 39.95 -6.39
N ALA A 146 45.53 39.15 -5.85
CA ALA A 146 45.32 37.74 -5.58
C ALA A 146 44.19 37.50 -4.55
N LEU A 147 44.16 38.26 -3.46
CA LEU A 147 43.10 38.18 -2.45
C LEU A 147 41.74 38.66 -2.99
N SER A 148 41.72 39.68 -3.85
CA SER A 148 40.49 40.11 -4.53
C SER A 148 39.94 39.02 -5.44
N ALA A 149 40.79 38.38 -6.26
CA ALA A 149 40.37 37.29 -7.14
C ALA A 149 39.84 36.07 -6.35
N GLN A 150 40.47 35.71 -5.22
CA GLN A 150 39.97 34.66 -4.32
C GLN A 150 38.60 35.01 -3.69
N LEU A 151 38.34 36.30 -3.43
CA LEU A 151 37.05 36.75 -2.91
C LEU A 151 35.96 36.69 -3.99
N GLU A 152 36.29 37.07 -5.23
CA GLU A 152 35.40 36.95 -6.39
C GLU A 152 35.08 35.47 -6.68
N GLU A 153 36.08 34.58 -6.68
CA GLU A 153 35.88 33.14 -6.85
C GLU A 153 34.99 32.55 -5.74
N MET A 154 35.21 32.92 -4.47
CA MET A 154 34.36 32.50 -3.35
C MET A 154 32.90 32.98 -3.53
N MET A 155 32.71 34.20 -4.04
CA MET A 155 31.39 34.78 -4.29
C MET A 155 30.68 34.04 -5.44
N GLU A 156 31.37 33.73 -6.53
CA GLU A 156 30.85 32.92 -7.64
C GLU A 156 30.50 31.50 -7.19
N GLN A 157 31.38 30.85 -6.42
CA GLN A 157 31.09 29.54 -5.81
C GLN A 157 29.85 29.60 -4.90
N SER A 158 29.71 30.64 -4.08
CA SER A 158 28.52 30.82 -3.25
C SER A 158 27.25 31.03 -4.09
N LEU A 159 27.32 31.79 -5.18
CA LEU A 159 26.19 32.00 -6.09
C LEU A 159 25.78 30.70 -6.79
N ALA A 160 26.75 29.92 -7.27
CA ALA A 160 26.51 28.61 -7.89
C ALA A 160 25.94 27.59 -6.89
N LEU A 161 26.30 27.67 -5.60
CA LEU A 161 25.68 26.86 -4.54
C LEU A 161 24.24 27.28 -4.24
N PHE A 162 23.90 28.58 -4.32
CA PHE A 162 22.52 29.04 -4.23
C PHE A 162 21.69 28.58 -5.44
N GLN A 163 22.19 28.73 -6.67
CA GLN A 163 21.49 28.22 -7.86
C GLN A 163 21.20 26.72 -7.76
N LYS A 164 22.21 25.91 -7.39
CA LYS A 164 22.02 24.47 -7.15
C LYS A 164 21.05 24.16 -6.01
N ARG A 165 20.90 25.05 -5.02
CA ARG A 165 19.91 24.92 -3.95
C ARG A 165 18.51 25.13 -4.50
N ASP A 166 18.32 26.20 -5.27
CA ASP A 166 17.05 26.55 -5.89
C ASP A 166 16.63 25.46 -6.90
N ASP A 167 17.54 24.96 -7.74
CA ASP A 167 17.33 23.83 -8.66
C ASP A 167 16.88 22.55 -7.91
N LEU A 168 17.48 22.27 -6.75
CA LEU A 168 17.13 21.12 -5.91
C LEU A 168 15.74 21.29 -5.28
N ASP A 169 15.44 22.47 -4.73
CA ASP A 169 14.15 22.77 -4.12
C ASP A 169 13.02 22.72 -5.20
N GLU A 170 13.28 23.12 -6.45
CA GLU A 170 12.37 22.90 -7.60
C GLU A 170 12.16 21.42 -7.93
N LEU A 171 13.25 20.63 -8.01
CA LEU A 171 13.20 19.18 -8.25
C LEU A 171 12.45 18.43 -7.14
N GLU A 172 12.64 18.80 -5.87
CA GLU A 172 11.85 18.28 -4.75
C GLU A 172 10.37 18.62 -4.90
N GLY A 173 10.04 19.83 -5.38
CA GLY A 173 8.67 20.24 -5.72
C GLY A 173 8.03 19.34 -6.78
N PHE A 174 8.73 19.06 -7.88
CA PHE A 174 8.26 18.14 -8.91
C PHE A 174 8.10 16.70 -8.39
N GLN A 175 9.04 16.19 -7.59
CA GLN A 175 8.94 14.87 -6.97
C GLN A 175 7.74 14.76 -6.03
N GLN A 176 7.48 15.77 -5.21
CA GLN A 176 6.29 15.83 -4.35
C GLN A 176 5.00 15.86 -5.16
N GLN A 177 4.97 16.57 -6.30
CA GLN A 177 3.83 16.60 -7.20
C GLN A 177 3.56 15.23 -7.84
N GLU A 178 4.58 14.56 -8.37
CA GLU A 178 4.43 13.20 -8.95
C GLU A 178 4.05 12.18 -7.88
N LEU A 179 4.63 12.24 -6.68
CA LEU A 179 4.23 11.40 -5.56
C LEU A 179 2.77 11.62 -5.17
N ALA A 180 2.28 12.86 -5.19
CA ALA A 180 0.87 13.18 -4.94
C ALA A 180 -0.07 12.64 -6.04
N LYS A 181 0.33 12.74 -7.32
CA LYS A 181 -0.39 12.12 -8.45
C LYS A 181 -0.47 10.60 -8.30
N VAL A 182 0.66 9.94 -8.02
CA VAL A 182 0.73 8.49 -7.80
C VAL A 182 -0.14 8.07 -6.60
N LYS A 183 -0.07 8.78 -5.47
CA LYS A 183 -0.94 8.54 -4.31
C LYS A 183 -2.43 8.64 -4.66
N HIS A 184 -2.83 9.66 -5.43
CA HIS A 184 -4.22 9.81 -5.87
C HIS A 184 -4.66 8.66 -6.81
N MET A 185 -3.80 8.25 -7.75
CA MET A 185 -4.08 7.11 -8.64
C MET A 185 -4.21 5.80 -7.86
N LEU A 186 -3.32 5.55 -6.89
CA LEU A 186 -3.37 4.37 -6.03
C LEU A 186 -4.65 4.33 -5.18
N LEU A 187 -4.99 5.43 -4.49
CA LEU A 187 -6.24 5.52 -3.71
C LEU A 187 -7.48 5.27 -4.58
N ARG A 188 -7.55 5.89 -5.77
CA ARG A 188 -8.66 5.63 -6.72
C ARG A 188 -8.68 4.16 -7.18
N LYS A 189 -7.53 3.50 -7.31
CA LYS A 189 -7.46 2.07 -7.67
C LYS A 189 -7.88 1.15 -6.52
N GLU A 190 -7.51 1.50 -5.29
CA GLU A 190 -7.95 0.82 -4.07
C GLU A 190 -9.46 0.94 -3.86
N GLU A 191 -10.05 2.12 -4.08
CA GLU A 191 -11.51 2.32 -4.09
C GLU A 191 -12.21 1.48 -5.16
N GLN A 192 -11.64 1.42 -6.38
CA GLN A 192 -12.16 0.60 -7.49
C GLN A 192 -12.11 -0.91 -7.15
N LEU A 193 -11.00 -1.40 -6.58
CA LEU A 193 -10.85 -2.79 -6.16
C LEU A 193 -11.84 -3.12 -5.03
N SER A 194 -11.94 -2.29 -3.99
CA SER A 194 -12.94 -2.44 -2.92
C SER A 194 -14.37 -2.52 -3.47
N GLN A 195 -14.68 -1.78 -4.53
CA GLN A 195 -15.99 -1.85 -5.16
C GLN A 195 -16.21 -3.15 -5.92
N GLN A 196 -15.22 -3.60 -6.70
CA GLN A 196 -15.27 -4.90 -7.38
C GLN A 196 -15.36 -6.07 -6.38
N GLU A 197 -14.65 -6.02 -5.26
CA GLU A 197 -14.75 -7.01 -4.18
C GLU A 197 -16.16 -7.07 -3.58
N ARG A 198 -16.78 -5.92 -3.30
CA ARG A 198 -18.17 -5.86 -2.81
C ARG A 198 -19.17 -6.39 -3.82
N GLU A 199 -18.97 -6.12 -5.11
CA GLU A 199 -19.80 -6.65 -6.20
C GLU A 199 -19.64 -8.17 -6.34
N LEU A 200 -18.41 -8.69 -6.25
CA LEU A 200 -18.12 -10.13 -6.23
C LEU A 200 -18.72 -10.84 -5.01
N GLN A 201 -18.61 -10.26 -3.81
CA GLN A 201 -19.25 -10.81 -2.60
C GLN A 201 -20.78 -10.88 -2.72
N LYS A 202 -21.40 -9.84 -3.30
CA LYS A 202 -22.84 -9.88 -3.60
C LYS A 202 -23.18 -10.98 -4.61
N LYS A 203 -22.38 -11.13 -5.67
CA LYS A 203 -22.57 -12.18 -6.68
C LYS A 203 -22.40 -13.59 -6.12
N ASP A 204 -21.43 -13.80 -5.22
CA ASP A 204 -21.28 -15.08 -4.55
C ASP A 204 -22.47 -15.38 -3.63
N ALA A 205 -22.97 -14.40 -2.87
CA ALA A 205 -24.18 -14.57 -2.07
C ALA A 205 -25.43 -14.91 -2.91
N GLU A 206 -25.60 -14.26 -4.08
CA GLU A 206 -26.64 -14.59 -5.07
C GLU A 206 -26.49 -16.04 -5.58
N VAL A 207 -25.28 -16.45 -5.98
CA VAL A 207 -24.98 -17.82 -6.44
C VAL A 207 -25.21 -18.86 -5.34
N GLN A 208 -24.83 -18.57 -4.08
CA GLN A 208 -25.11 -19.45 -2.96
C GLN A 208 -26.63 -19.59 -2.70
N SER A 209 -27.43 -18.53 -2.85
CA SER A 209 -28.89 -18.65 -2.74
C SER A 209 -29.45 -19.55 -3.84
N ALA A 210 -29.08 -19.30 -5.09
CA ALA A 210 -29.48 -20.12 -6.23
C ALA A 210 -29.10 -21.60 -6.06
N ARG A 211 -27.91 -21.89 -5.50
CA ARG A 211 -27.48 -23.27 -5.15
C ARG A 211 -28.37 -23.92 -4.09
N ARG A 212 -28.76 -23.18 -3.03
CA ARG A 212 -29.69 -23.67 -1.99
C ARG A 212 -31.09 -23.91 -2.56
N GLU A 213 -31.56 -23.05 -3.48
CA GLU A 213 -32.85 -23.21 -4.15
C GLU A 213 -32.86 -24.39 -5.12
N LEU A 214 -31.79 -24.58 -5.90
CA LEU A 214 -31.58 -25.75 -6.75
C LEU A 214 -31.56 -27.06 -5.93
N SER A 215 -30.90 -27.05 -4.76
CA SER A 215 -30.91 -28.17 -3.81
C SER A 215 -32.33 -28.51 -3.34
N LYS A 216 -33.12 -27.50 -2.92
CA LYS A 216 -34.53 -27.69 -2.54
C LYS A 216 -35.39 -28.22 -3.71
N ALA A 217 -35.17 -27.71 -4.92
CA ALA A 217 -35.87 -28.16 -6.12
C ALA A 217 -35.55 -29.62 -6.46
N ARG A 218 -34.27 -30.03 -6.39
CA ARG A 218 -33.84 -31.43 -6.56
C ARG A 218 -34.47 -32.36 -5.52
N GLY A 219 -34.48 -31.97 -4.24
CA GLY A 219 -35.13 -32.77 -3.19
C GLY A 219 -36.64 -32.96 -3.40
N LYS A 220 -37.34 -31.92 -3.88
CA LYS A 220 -38.76 -32.04 -4.28
C LYS A 220 -38.95 -32.95 -5.49
N LEU A 221 -38.06 -32.87 -6.48
CA LEU A 221 -38.12 -33.70 -7.68
C LEU A 221 -37.90 -35.18 -7.35
N GLN A 222 -36.93 -35.50 -6.48
CA GLN A 222 -36.71 -36.85 -5.96
C GLN A 222 -37.94 -37.40 -5.21
N LEU A 223 -38.62 -36.58 -4.40
CA LEU A 223 -39.85 -37.00 -3.73
C LEU A 223 -40.99 -37.28 -4.72
N LEU A 224 -41.14 -36.47 -5.76
CA LEU A 224 -42.14 -36.69 -6.81
C LEU A 224 -41.81 -37.92 -7.67
N GLU A 225 -40.53 -38.17 -7.93
CA GLU A 225 -40.02 -39.35 -8.63
C GLU A 225 -40.33 -40.63 -7.84
N GLN A 226 -40.03 -40.65 -6.53
CA GLN A 226 -40.42 -41.76 -5.65
C GLN A 226 -41.94 -41.97 -5.62
N GLN A 227 -42.74 -40.91 -5.52
CA GLN A 227 -44.21 -41.01 -5.56
C GLN A 227 -44.72 -41.55 -6.90
N HIS A 228 -44.06 -41.20 -8.00
CA HIS A 228 -44.39 -41.73 -9.32
C HIS A 228 -44.02 -43.21 -9.43
N GLU A 229 -42.85 -43.63 -8.96
CA GLU A 229 -42.45 -45.04 -8.87
C GLU A 229 -43.43 -45.87 -8.03
N GLU A 230 -43.81 -45.40 -6.84
CA GLU A 230 -44.81 -46.03 -5.97
C GLU A 230 -46.17 -46.15 -6.68
N SER A 231 -46.62 -45.09 -7.35
CA SER A 231 -47.86 -45.10 -8.13
C SER A 231 -47.80 -46.06 -9.33
N CYS A 232 -46.65 -46.20 -9.99
CA CYS A 232 -46.47 -47.15 -11.08
C CYS A 232 -46.49 -48.59 -10.57
N ARG A 233 -45.86 -48.88 -9.43
CA ARG A 233 -45.89 -50.21 -8.80
C ARG A 233 -47.31 -50.61 -8.39
N LEU A 234 -48.06 -49.70 -7.78
CA LEU A 234 -49.48 -49.90 -7.45
C LEU A 234 -50.32 -50.12 -8.71
N ASN A 235 -50.05 -49.41 -9.81
CA ASN A 235 -50.79 -49.63 -11.07
C ASN A 235 -50.49 -51.01 -11.68
N THR A 236 -49.24 -51.49 -11.66
CA THR A 236 -48.94 -52.85 -12.14
C THR A 236 -49.54 -53.94 -11.26
N GLU A 237 -49.62 -53.72 -9.94
CA GLU A 237 -50.31 -54.63 -9.01
C GLU A 237 -51.82 -54.69 -9.29
N LEU A 238 -52.46 -53.53 -9.51
CA LEU A 238 -53.87 -53.45 -9.92
C LEU A 238 -54.15 -54.03 -11.31
N GLU A 239 -53.19 -53.98 -12.24
CA GLU A 239 -53.30 -54.64 -13.55
C GLU A 239 -53.29 -56.17 -13.38
N ILE A 240 -52.39 -56.71 -12.55
CA ILE A 240 -52.36 -58.15 -12.22
C ILE A 240 -53.67 -58.60 -11.54
N GLU A 241 -54.15 -57.87 -10.54
CA GLU A 241 -55.44 -58.19 -9.88
C GLU A 241 -56.62 -58.16 -10.87
N ARG A 242 -56.60 -57.25 -11.86
CA ARG A 242 -57.63 -57.20 -12.91
C ARG A 242 -57.57 -58.39 -13.87
N GLU A 243 -56.37 -58.84 -14.23
CA GLU A 243 -56.17 -60.03 -15.05
C GLU A 243 -56.64 -61.29 -14.31
N ASP A 244 -56.28 -61.47 -13.04
CA ASP A 244 -56.76 -62.57 -12.20
C ASP A 244 -58.29 -62.58 -12.07
N LEU A 245 -58.91 -61.41 -11.83
CA LEU A 245 -60.36 -61.28 -11.76
C LEU A 245 -61.04 -61.56 -13.12
N LEU A 246 -60.39 -61.23 -14.24
CA LEU A 246 -60.86 -61.59 -15.58
C LEU A 246 -60.85 -63.11 -15.78
N LEU A 247 -59.76 -63.79 -15.43
CA LEU A 247 -59.66 -65.25 -15.53
C LEU A 247 -60.71 -65.96 -14.65
N LEU A 248 -60.93 -65.48 -13.42
CA LEU A 248 -62.00 -65.95 -12.53
C LEU A 248 -63.39 -65.72 -13.14
N ARG A 249 -63.62 -64.57 -13.79
CA ARG A 249 -64.87 -64.25 -14.48
C ARG A 249 -65.08 -65.16 -15.70
N GLU A 250 -64.06 -65.40 -16.51
CA GLU A 250 -64.12 -66.33 -17.65
C GLU A 250 -64.40 -67.77 -17.21
N GLU A 251 -63.80 -68.23 -16.10
CA GLU A 251 -64.09 -69.55 -15.54
C GLU A 251 -65.53 -69.65 -14.99
N ALA A 252 -66.06 -68.57 -14.41
CA ALA A 252 -67.45 -68.47 -13.95
C ALA A 252 -68.46 -68.41 -15.11
N ASP A 253 -68.19 -67.62 -16.15
CA ASP A 253 -68.98 -67.57 -17.39
C ASP A 253 -68.99 -68.95 -18.07
N LYS A 254 -67.84 -69.63 -18.15
CA LYS A 254 -67.74 -71.01 -18.66
C LYS A 254 -68.60 -71.99 -17.86
N LYS A 255 -68.51 -71.98 -16.52
CA LYS A 255 -69.35 -72.82 -15.64
C LYS A 255 -70.83 -72.50 -15.81
N THR A 256 -71.16 -71.23 -16.04
CA THR A 256 -72.54 -70.80 -16.30
C THR A 256 -73.03 -71.37 -17.64
N GLY A 257 -72.24 -71.27 -18.71
CA GLY A 257 -72.54 -71.90 -20.00
C GLY A 257 -72.65 -73.43 -19.94
N GLU A 258 -71.80 -74.11 -19.13
CA GLU A 258 -71.93 -75.55 -18.88
C GLU A 258 -73.23 -75.90 -18.15
N LEU A 259 -73.66 -75.10 -17.18
CA LEU A 259 -74.94 -75.28 -16.47
C LEU A 259 -76.14 -74.95 -17.37
N GLU A 260 -76.06 -73.90 -18.18
CA GLU A 260 -77.08 -73.55 -19.18
C GLU A 260 -77.23 -74.67 -20.22
N GLY A 261 -76.12 -75.25 -20.69
CA GLY A 261 -76.13 -76.42 -21.58
C GLY A 261 -76.85 -77.61 -20.95
N ARG A 262 -76.52 -77.98 -19.70
CA ARG A 262 -77.23 -79.04 -18.97
C ARG A 262 -78.72 -78.72 -18.74
N CYS A 263 -79.06 -77.45 -18.51
CA CYS A 263 -80.44 -77.02 -18.41
C CYS A 263 -81.19 -77.16 -19.75
N GLN A 264 -80.54 -76.90 -20.89
CA GLN A 264 -81.10 -77.11 -22.22
C GLN A 264 -81.27 -78.60 -22.54
N GLU A 265 -80.29 -79.44 -22.22
CA GLU A 265 -80.37 -80.91 -22.31
C GLU A 265 -81.56 -81.44 -21.49
N LEU A 266 -81.69 -81.00 -20.24
CA LEU A 266 -82.80 -81.38 -19.37
C LEU A 266 -84.16 -80.93 -19.92
N HIS A 267 -84.26 -79.71 -20.48
CA HIS A 267 -85.48 -79.26 -21.17
C HIS A 267 -85.80 -80.12 -22.39
N SER A 268 -84.79 -80.54 -23.17
CA SER A 268 -84.98 -81.42 -24.32
C SER A 268 -85.51 -82.80 -23.89
N VAL A 269 -84.96 -83.38 -22.81
CA VAL A 269 -85.47 -84.64 -22.23
C VAL A 269 -86.91 -84.48 -21.72
N ILE A 270 -87.22 -83.38 -21.02
CA ILE A 270 -88.59 -83.10 -20.54
C ILE A 270 -89.56 -82.96 -21.72
N GLN A 271 -89.16 -82.27 -22.79
CA GLN A 271 -89.98 -82.14 -24.00
C GLN A 271 -90.20 -83.50 -24.66
N GLN A 272 -89.15 -84.31 -24.84
CA GLN A 272 -89.26 -85.63 -25.44
C GLN A 272 -90.20 -86.55 -24.64
N VAL A 273 -90.06 -86.59 -23.31
CA VAL A 273 -90.95 -87.35 -22.42
C VAL A 273 -92.40 -86.85 -22.52
N SER A 274 -92.61 -85.54 -22.66
CA SER A 274 -93.94 -84.95 -22.85
C SER A 274 -94.57 -85.36 -24.19
N GLU A 275 -93.79 -85.34 -25.28
CA GLU A 275 -94.22 -85.79 -26.61
C GLU A 275 -94.54 -87.29 -26.62
N ASP A 276 -93.71 -88.12 -25.98
CA ASP A 276 -93.94 -89.57 -25.90
C ASP A 276 -95.17 -89.91 -25.02
N PHE A 277 -95.39 -89.18 -23.91
CA PHE A 277 -96.63 -89.30 -23.13
C PHE A 277 -97.86 -88.91 -23.97
N GLN A 278 -97.77 -87.84 -24.77
CA GLN A 278 -98.87 -87.43 -25.65
C GLN A 278 -99.15 -88.45 -26.76
N LYS A 279 -98.11 -89.07 -27.35
CA LYS A 279 -98.27 -90.19 -28.31
C LYS A 279 -98.96 -91.38 -27.67
N VAL A 280 -98.58 -91.78 -26.45
CA VAL A 280 -99.23 -92.88 -25.71
C VAL A 280 -100.70 -92.54 -25.41
N SER A 281 -101.00 -91.30 -25.02
CA SER A 281 -102.38 -90.86 -24.79
C SER A 281 -103.24 -90.89 -26.07
N ILE A 282 -102.68 -90.51 -27.22
CA ILE A 282 -103.36 -90.60 -28.52
C ILE A 282 -103.56 -92.06 -28.93
N GLY A 283 -102.54 -92.91 -28.76
CA GLY A 283 -102.62 -94.35 -29.05
C GLY A 283 -103.70 -95.06 -28.20
N ALA A 284 -103.76 -94.74 -26.91
CA ALA A 284 -104.81 -95.24 -26.02
C ALA A 284 -106.22 -94.78 -26.47
N GLN A 285 -106.37 -93.52 -26.90
CA GLN A 285 -107.63 -93.01 -27.43
C GLN A 285 -108.06 -93.74 -28.71
N VAL A 286 -107.13 -93.93 -29.66
CA VAL A 286 -107.38 -94.68 -30.91
C VAL A 286 -107.76 -96.14 -30.62
N PHE A 287 -107.14 -96.78 -29.62
CA PHE A 287 -107.50 -98.13 -29.21
C PHE A 287 -108.92 -98.22 -28.63
N ILE A 288 -109.33 -97.25 -27.80
CA ILE A 288 -110.69 -97.15 -27.26
C ILE A 288 -111.73 -96.96 -28.39
N ASP A 289 -111.43 -96.12 -29.38
CA ASP A 289 -112.28 -95.91 -30.55
C ASP A 289 -112.36 -97.17 -31.43
N HIS A 290 -111.26 -97.90 -31.61
CA HIS A 290 -111.26 -99.17 -32.34
C HIS A 290 -112.08 -100.27 -31.61
N LEU A 291 -111.90 -100.40 -30.29
CA LEU A 291 -112.60 -101.39 -29.47
C LEU A 291 -114.11 -101.11 -29.42
N SER A 292 -114.51 -99.85 -29.28
CA SER A 292 -115.91 -99.45 -29.29
C SER A 292 -116.56 -99.68 -30.66
N ARG A 293 -115.87 -99.34 -31.76
CA ARG A 293 -116.33 -99.60 -33.13
C ARG A 293 -116.44 -101.11 -33.44
N SER A 294 -115.49 -101.91 -32.98
CA SER A 294 -115.54 -103.38 -33.05
C SER A 294 -116.76 -103.95 -32.33
N LYS A 295 -117.02 -103.51 -31.09
CA LYS A 295 -118.22 -103.90 -30.32
C LYS A 295 -119.52 -103.50 -31.02
N VAL A 296 -119.62 -102.29 -31.58
CA VAL A 296 -120.80 -101.87 -32.36
C VAL A 296 -121.00 -102.78 -33.58
N THR A 297 -119.93 -103.10 -34.31
CA THR A 297 -119.98 -103.99 -35.49
C THR A 297 -120.37 -105.43 -35.13
N SER A 298 -120.00 -105.92 -33.94
CA SER A 298 -120.43 -107.21 -33.39
C SER A 298 -121.92 -107.19 -33.01
N LEU A 299 -122.36 -106.15 -32.30
CA LEU A 299 -123.74 -106.00 -31.86
C LEU A 299 -124.72 -105.83 -33.03
N ASP A 300 -124.37 -105.07 -34.08
CA ASP A 300 -125.17 -104.97 -35.31
C ASP A 300 -125.35 -106.32 -36.00
N ARG A 301 -124.30 -107.16 -36.03
CA ARG A 301 -124.34 -108.49 -36.66
C ARG A 301 -125.30 -109.43 -35.92
N ARG A 302 -125.29 -109.42 -34.57
CA ARG A 302 -126.26 -110.15 -33.74
C ARG A 302 -127.70 -109.64 -33.89
N LEU A 303 -127.90 -108.38 -34.27
CA LEU A 303 -129.23 -107.77 -34.37
C LEU A 303 -129.91 -108.02 -35.73
N GLN A 304 -129.16 -108.42 -36.77
CA GLN A 304 -129.67 -108.59 -38.14
C GLN A 304 -129.78 -110.06 -38.59
N GLY A 305 -129.15 -111.01 -37.89
CA GLY A 305 -129.19 -112.44 -38.24
C GLY A 305 -130.20 -113.24 -37.42
N ASN A 306 -131.23 -113.81 -38.07
CA ASN A 306 -132.06 -114.88 -37.49
C ASN A 306 -131.24 -116.18 -37.44
N LEU A 307 -130.35 -116.30 -36.46
CA LEU A 307 -129.41 -117.40 -36.30
C LEU A 307 -129.94 -118.48 -35.36
N SER A 308 -129.51 -119.72 -35.58
CA SER A 308 -129.75 -120.85 -34.69
C SER A 308 -129.03 -120.65 -33.35
N GLN A 309 -129.53 -121.27 -32.27
CA GLN A 309 -128.95 -121.15 -30.93
C GLN A 309 -127.49 -121.63 -30.87
N ASP A 310 -127.11 -122.63 -31.68
CA ASP A 310 -125.72 -123.09 -31.82
C ASP A 310 -124.84 -122.09 -32.60
N GLU A 311 -125.38 -121.42 -33.63
CA GLU A 311 -124.65 -120.43 -34.44
C GLU A 311 -124.34 -119.19 -33.59
N HIS A 312 -125.29 -118.73 -32.78
CA HIS A 312 -125.05 -117.68 -31.78
C HIS A 312 -123.96 -118.06 -30.78
N LEU A 313 -123.90 -119.33 -30.34
CA LEU A 313 -122.86 -119.80 -29.43
C LEU A 313 -121.48 -119.80 -30.11
N GLN A 314 -121.42 -120.22 -31.38
CA GLN A 314 -120.17 -120.28 -32.14
C GLN A 314 -119.63 -118.88 -32.50
N GLU A 315 -120.50 -117.93 -32.88
CA GLU A 315 -120.09 -116.53 -33.03
C GLU A 315 -119.60 -115.93 -31.70
N LEU A 316 -120.25 -116.26 -30.57
CA LEU A 316 -119.84 -115.77 -29.25
C LEU A 316 -118.50 -116.38 -28.80
N LEU A 317 -118.21 -117.63 -29.18
CA LEU A 317 -116.89 -118.26 -28.97
C LEU A 317 -115.81 -117.66 -29.87
N GLN A 318 -116.12 -117.29 -31.11
CA GLN A 318 -115.17 -116.65 -32.04
C GLN A 318 -114.93 -115.16 -31.71
N GLU A 319 -115.96 -114.44 -31.26
CA GLU A 319 -115.83 -113.11 -30.65
C GLU A 319 -114.96 -113.20 -29.39
N LYS A 320 -115.22 -114.19 -28.53
CA LYS A 320 -114.41 -114.43 -27.33
C LYS A 320 -112.94 -114.70 -27.69
N SER A 321 -112.64 -115.59 -28.63
CA SER A 321 -111.24 -115.92 -28.97
C SER A 321 -110.50 -114.74 -29.62
N SER A 322 -111.17 -113.95 -30.45
CA SER A 322 -110.57 -112.75 -31.07
C SER A 322 -110.38 -111.61 -30.06
N LEU A 323 -111.30 -111.43 -29.11
CA LEU A 323 -111.11 -110.50 -27.99
C LEU A 323 -110.02 -110.98 -27.00
N GLU A 324 -109.92 -112.29 -26.74
CA GLU A 324 -108.84 -112.86 -25.92
C GLU A 324 -107.48 -112.67 -26.59
N GLN A 325 -107.37 -112.87 -27.90
CA GLN A 325 -106.13 -112.59 -28.64
C GLN A 325 -105.77 -111.09 -28.63
N SER A 326 -106.71 -110.20 -28.92
CA SER A 326 -106.46 -108.74 -28.91
C SER A 326 -106.14 -108.20 -27.50
N LEU A 327 -106.73 -108.79 -26.45
CA LEU A 327 -106.38 -108.49 -25.06
C LEU A 327 -104.94 -108.93 -24.74
N GLU A 328 -104.50 -110.08 -25.25
CA GLU A 328 -103.15 -110.58 -24.97
C GLU A 328 -102.08 -109.84 -25.79
N GLU A 329 -102.37 -109.45 -27.04
CA GLU A 329 -101.53 -108.57 -27.85
C GLU A 329 -101.36 -107.19 -27.17
N THR A 330 -102.45 -106.56 -26.72
CA THR A 330 -102.35 -105.28 -25.99
C THR A 330 -101.69 -105.39 -24.61
N ARG A 331 -101.79 -106.54 -23.94
CA ARG A 331 -101.00 -106.81 -22.72
C ARG A 331 -99.51 -106.93 -23.02
N ALA A 332 -99.13 -107.57 -24.11
CA ALA A 332 -97.73 -107.68 -24.53
C ALA A 332 -97.16 -106.29 -24.88
N GLU A 333 -97.90 -105.47 -25.63
CA GLU A 333 -97.53 -104.09 -25.94
C GLU A 333 -97.40 -103.22 -24.68
N LEU A 334 -98.39 -103.26 -23.78
CA LEU A 334 -98.34 -102.53 -22.50
C LEU A 334 -97.18 -102.99 -21.60
N LEU A 335 -96.83 -104.28 -21.61
CA LEU A 335 -95.67 -104.79 -20.89
C LEU A 335 -94.36 -104.24 -21.47
N ALA A 336 -94.21 -104.20 -22.79
CA ALA A 336 -93.04 -103.64 -23.46
C ALA A 336 -92.89 -102.12 -23.22
N VAL A 337 -93.99 -101.36 -23.28
CA VAL A 337 -93.99 -99.92 -22.93
C VAL A 337 -93.63 -99.72 -21.46
N ARG A 338 -94.17 -100.55 -20.56
CA ARG A 338 -93.87 -100.47 -19.12
C ARG A 338 -92.41 -100.80 -18.81
N THR A 339 -91.78 -101.77 -19.47
CA THR A 339 -90.34 -102.04 -19.28
C THR A 339 -89.49 -100.88 -19.77
N ASN A 340 -89.76 -100.35 -20.97
CA ASN A 340 -89.03 -99.19 -21.51
C ASN A 340 -89.18 -97.94 -20.62
N HIS A 341 -90.36 -97.74 -20.01
CA HIS A 341 -90.58 -96.67 -19.05
C HIS A 341 -89.87 -96.91 -17.71
N ALA A 342 -89.80 -98.16 -17.23
CA ALA A 342 -89.05 -98.50 -16.02
C ALA A 342 -87.54 -98.28 -16.19
N ASP A 343 -87.00 -98.57 -17.38
CA ASP A 343 -85.58 -98.33 -17.70
C ASP A 343 -85.26 -96.84 -17.78
N THR A 344 -86.14 -96.01 -18.37
CA THR A 344 -85.96 -94.56 -18.40
C THR A 344 -86.11 -93.91 -17.02
N VAL A 345 -87.08 -94.35 -16.20
CA VAL A 345 -87.20 -93.92 -14.80
C VAL A 345 -85.96 -94.30 -13.99
N SER A 346 -85.45 -95.53 -14.12
CA SER A 346 -84.23 -95.96 -13.43
C SER A 346 -83.00 -95.11 -13.82
N SER A 347 -82.90 -94.71 -15.10
CA SER A 347 -81.86 -93.80 -15.58
C SER A 347 -82.01 -92.38 -15.00
N LEU A 348 -83.22 -91.86 -14.93
CA LEU A 348 -83.51 -90.54 -14.33
C LEU A 348 -83.24 -90.54 -12.81
N GLU A 349 -83.61 -91.59 -12.09
CA GLU A 349 -83.28 -91.74 -10.66
C GLU A 349 -81.76 -91.81 -10.42
N ALA A 350 -81.00 -92.47 -11.29
CA ALA A 350 -79.55 -92.45 -11.23
C ALA A 350 -78.96 -91.03 -11.44
N GLN A 351 -79.48 -90.27 -12.43
CA GLN A 351 -79.05 -88.89 -12.69
C GLN A 351 -79.42 -87.92 -11.55
N VAL A 352 -80.62 -88.03 -10.98
CA VAL A 352 -81.05 -87.22 -9.82
C VAL A 352 -80.15 -87.47 -8.61
N ASN A 353 -79.82 -88.73 -8.34
CA ASN A 353 -78.87 -89.07 -7.29
C ASN A 353 -77.46 -88.50 -7.59
N GLN A 354 -77.01 -88.50 -8.84
CA GLN A 354 -75.72 -87.94 -9.21
C GLN A 354 -75.66 -86.40 -9.04
N CYS A 355 -76.77 -85.69 -9.31
CA CYS A 355 -76.91 -84.27 -9.04
C CYS A 355 -76.99 -83.96 -7.53
N SER A 356 -77.61 -84.82 -6.71
CA SER A 356 -77.79 -84.56 -5.27
C SER A 356 -76.48 -84.55 -4.47
N TYR A 357 -75.46 -85.28 -4.92
CA TYR A 357 -74.10 -85.25 -4.33
C TYR A 357 -73.30 -83.98 -4.67
N SER A 358 -73.79 -83.10 -5.56
CA SER A 358 -73.09 -81.87 -5.98
C SER A 358 -73.67 -80.60 -5.34
N ASN A 359 -74.16 -80.70 -4.11
CA ASN A 359 -74.87 -79.62 -3.40
C ASN A 359 -73.91 -78.47 -2.96
N PRO A 360 -74.07 -77.22 -3.49
CA PRO A 360 -73.12 -76.13 -3.26
C PRO A 360 -73.37 -75.33 -1.96
N GLY A 361 -74.28 -75.78 -1.08
CA GLY A 361 -74.66 -75.07 0.15
C GLY A 361 -73.51 -74.43 0.96
N PRO A 362 -72.38 -75.12 1.21
CA PRO A 362 -71.24 -74.51 1.90
C PRO A 362 -70.61 -73.33 1.14
N ARG A 363 -70.45 -73.43 -0.19
CA ARG A 363 -69.83 -72.39 -1.02
C ARG A 363 -70.64 -71.10 -1.03
N ILE A 364 -71.97 -71.21 -1.09
CA ILE A 364 -72.85 -70.04 -1.07
C ILE A 364 -72.69 -69.29 0.26
N TYR A 365 -72.58 -70.00 1.38
CA TYR A 365 -72.39 -69.39 2.70
C TYR A 365 -71.03 -68.70 2.88
N TYR A 366 -69.97 -69.27 2.28
CA TYR A 366 -68.66 -68.60 2.23
C TYR A 366 -68.72 -67.31 1.39
N HIS A 367 -69.30 -67.35 0.18
CA HIS A 367 -69.37 -66.17 -0.68
C HIS A 367 -70.29 -65.06 -0.14
N THR A 368 -71.39 -65.37 0.55
CA THR A 368 -72.20 -64.33 1.22
C THR A 368 -71.47 -63.71 2.41
N SER A 369 -70.72 -64.50 3.18
CA SER A 369 -69.88 -64.00 4.27
C SER A 369 -68.72 -63.14 3.75
N GLU A 370 -68.11 -63.53 2.63
CA GLU A 370 -67.04 -62.77 1.97
C GLU A 370 -67.56 -61.47 1.35
N LEU A 371 -68.74 -61.48 0.72
CA LEU A 371 -69.40 -60.27 0.23
C LEU A 371 -69.76 -59.31 1.38
N SER A 372 -70.24 -59.82 2.51
CA SER A 372 -70.45 -59.03 3.72
C SER A 372 -69.15 -58.40 4.23
N SER A 373 -68.05 -59.16 4.25
CA SER A 373 -66.73 -58.68 4.67
C SER A 373 -66.16 -57.61 3.72
N ARG A 374 -66.26 -57.84 2.41
CA ARG A 374 -65.88 -56.86 1.38
C ARG A 374 -66.73 -55.60 1.45
N GLN A 375 -68.03 -55.73 1.73
CA GLN A 375 -68.93 -54.57 1.92
C GLN A 375 -68.53 -53.75 3.14
N THR A 376 -68.21 -54.37 4.28
CA THR A 376 -67.72 -53.64 5.47
C THR A 376 -66.40 -52.92 5.20
N VAL A 377 -65.42 -53.57 4.59
CA VAL A 377 -64.14 -52.93 4.22
C VAL A 377 -64.37 -51.76 3.25
N SER A 378 -65.25 -51.91 2.26
CA SER A 378 -65.59 -50.83 1.33
C SER A 378 -66.23 -49.63 2.04
N THR A 379 -67.07 -49.84 3.06
CA THR A 379 -67.61 -48.74 3.88
C THR A 379 -66.57 -48.08 4.79
N GLU A 380 -65.53 -48.79 5.22
CA GLU A 380 -64.42 -48.20 6.00
C GLU A 380 -63.47 -47.40 5.11
N ILE A 381 -63.15 -47.89 3.92
CA ILE A 381 -62.39 -47.14 2.90
C ILE A 381 -63.12 -45.85 2.52
N ALA A 382 -64.44 -45.89 2.33
CA ALA A 382 -65.24 -44.69 2.06
C ALA A 382 -65.13 -43.65 3.19
N LYS A 383 -65.23 -44.07 4.46
CA LYS A 383 -65.05 -43.19 5.62
C LYS A 383 -63.63 -42.60 5.69
N ALA A 384 -62.60 -43.40 5.47
CA ALA A 384 -61.20 -42.95 5.50
C ALA A 384 -60.91 -41.92 4.39
N LEU A 385 -61.48 -42.11 3.19
CA LEU A 385 -61.39 -41.14 2.09
C LEU A 385 -62.13 -39.83 2.42
N GLU A 386 -63.28 -39.90 3.07
CA GLU A 386 -64.06 -38.72 3.48
C GLU A 386 -63.38 -37.95 4.64
N GLU A 387 -62.72 -38.66 5.55
CA GLU A 387 -61.89 -38.06 6.62
C GLU A 387 -60.60 -37.44 6.06
N SER A 388 -59.92 -38.09 5.13
CA SER A 388 -58.76 -37.53 4.40
C SER A 388 -59.15 -36.29 3.58
N ARG A 389 -60.32 -36.32 2.93
CA ARG A 389 -60.90 -35.14 2.27
C ARG A 389 -61.13 -34.00 3.26
N ARG A 390 -61.69 -34.28 4.44
CA ARG A 390 -61.94 -33.28 5.49
C ARG A 390 -60.64 -32.66 6.00
N GLN A 391 -59.61 -33.47 6.26
CA GLN A 391 -58.28 -32.99 6.63
C GLN A 391 -57.66 -32.10 5.53
N LYS A 392 -57.84 -32.47 4.25
CA LYS A 392 -57.40 -31.65 3.11
C LYS A 392 -58.14 -30.31 3.04
N GLU A 393 -59.46 -30.29 3.24
CA GLU A 393 -60.28 -29.06 3.27
C GLU A 393 -59.89 -28.16 4.46
N GLU A 394 -59.58 -28.74 5.62
CA GLU A 394 -59.12 -28.02 6.82
C GLU A 394 -57.70 -27.44 6.66
N LEU A 395 -56.76 -28.21 6.09
CA LEU A 395 -55.42 -27.72 5.72
C LEU A 395 -55.50 -26.63 4.63
N GLN A 396 -56.38 -26.79 3.64
CA GLN A 396 -56.59 -25.78 2.61
C GLN A 396 -57.19 -24.49 3.19
N THR A 397 -58.04 -24.61 4.21
CA THR A 397 -58.57 -23.47 4.98
C THR A 397 -57.47 -22.79 5.81
N GLN A 398 -56.58 -23.55 6.46
CA GLN A 398 -55.40 -22.99 7.15
C GLN A 398 -54.47 -22.27 6.18
N VAL A 399 -54.11 -22.88 5.04
CA VAL A 399 -53.24 -22.29 4.02
C VAL A 399 -53.87 -21.01 3.44
N SER A 400 -55.19 -20.99 3.22
CA SER A 400 -55.93 -19.78 2.84
C SER A 400 -55.85 -18.70 3.92
N GLY A 401 -56.00 -19.06 5.20
CA GLY A 401 -55.83 -18.16 6.35
C GLY A 401 -54.43 -17.55 6.42
N TYR A 402 -53.36 -18.35 6.28
CA TYR A 402 -51.99 -17.85 6.22
C TYR A 402 -51.71 -16.98 4.98
N THR A 403 -52.36 -17.27 3.85
CA THR A 403 -52.27 -16.46 2.62
C THR A 403 -52.92 -15.09 2.83
N HIS A 404 -54.04 -15.00 3.55
CA HIS A 404 -54.68 -13.73 3.92
C HIS A 404 -53.96 -12.96 5.05
N LEU A 405 -53.11 -13.62 5.84
CA LEU A 405 -52.30 -12.98 6.89
C LEU A 405 -50.93 -12.46 6.40
N LEU A 406 -50.55 -12.73 5.16
CA LEU A 406 -49.36 -12.17 4.53
C LEU A 406 -49.69 -10.79 3.90
N PRO A 407 -49.06 -9.68 4.35
CA PRO A 407 -49.41 -8.33 3.91
C PRO A 407 -48.80 -7.95 2.54
N LEU A 408 -48.98 -8.79 1.52
CA LEU A 408 -48.48 -8.53 0.16
C LEU A 408 -49.12 -7.27 -0.46
N ASP A 409 -50.41 -7.01 -0.21
CA ASP A 409 -51.07 -5.80 -0.74
C ASP A 409 -50.51 -4.51 -0.11
N GLN A 410 -50.10 -4.55 1.17
CA GLN A 410 -49.48 -3.39 1.82
C GLN A 410 -48.02 -3.18 1.37
N SER A 411 -47.28 -4.25 1.05
CA SER A 411 -45.94 -4.07 0.45
C SER A 411 -46.01 -3.62 -1.00
N ASN A 412 -46.94 -4.16 -1.80
CA ASN A 412 -47.10 -3.81 -3.22
C ASN A 412 -47.59 -2.38 -3.41
N THR A 413 -48.56 -1.92 -2.60
CA THR A 413 -49.00 -0.51 -2.63
C THR A 413 -47.89 0.46 -2.21
N ASN A 414 -47.07 0.13 -1.20
CA ASN A 414 -45.90 0.94 -0.85
C ASN A 414 -44.81 0.93 -1.94
N LEU A 415 -44.63 -0.20 -2.65
CA LEU A 415 -43.74 -0.30 -3.81
C LEU A 415 -44.24 0.57 -4.97
N ASP A 416 -45.53 0.54 -5.31
CA ASP A 416 -46.13 1.39 -6.34
C ASP A 416 -46.06 2.88 -6.00
N ILE A 417 -46.28 3.24 -4.72
CA ILE A 417 -46.12 4.62 -4.24
C ILE A 417 -44.65 5.05 -4.35
N SER A 418 -43.71 4.19 -3.96
CA SER A 418 -42.27 4.47 -4.05
C SER A 418 -41.80 4.57 -5.49
N HIS A 419 -42.28 3.70 -6.38
CA HIS A 419 -42.01 3.74 -7.81
C HIS A 419 -42.59 5.01 -8.45
N SER A 420 -43.82 5.40 -8.09
CA SER A 420 -44.45 6.65 -8.54
C SER A 420 -43.70 7.90 -8.05
N GLN A 421 -43.09 7.86 -6.86
CA GLN A 421 -42.21 8.93 -6.36
C GLN A 421 -40.86 8.94 -7.08
N LEU A 422 -40.29 7.78 -7.39
CA LEU A 422 -39.05 7.64 -8.17
C LEU A 422 -39.20 8.12 -9.61
N VAL A 423 -40.33 7.80 -10.28
CA VAL A 423 -40.65 8.31 -11.62
C VAL A 423 -40.83 9.83 -11.61
N ARG A 424 -41.48 10.38 -10.57
CA ARG A 424 -41.63 11.84 -10.42
C ARG A 424 -40.27 12.52 -10.19
N ARG A 425 -39.42 11.96 -9.33
CA ARG A 425 -38.03 12.40 -9.17
C ARG A 425 -37.22 12.26 -10.46
N GLY A 426 -37.43 11.19 -11.23
CA GLY A 426 -36.82 11.01 -12.55
C GLY A 426 -37.17 12.16 -13.49
N ALA A 427 -38.44 12.54 -13.56
CA ALA A 427 -38.89 13.70 -14.33
C ALA A 427 -38.35 15.04 -13.78
N GLU A 428 -38.18 15.18 -12.47
CA GLU A 428 -37.51 16.35 -11.85
C GLU A 428 -36.01 16.41 -12.24
N TRP A 429 -35.31 15.28 -12.31
CA TRP A 429 -33.92 15.19 -12.77
C TRP A 429 -33.80 15.43 -14.29
N GLU A 430 -34.71 14.90 -15.09
CA GLU A 430 -34.71 15.07 -16.54
C GLU A 430 -35.01 16.53 -16.93
N GLY A 431 -35.89 17.21 -16.17
CA GLY A 431 -36.13 18.65 -16.26
C GLY A 431 -34.98 19.55 -15.79
N LEU A 432 -33.96 19.01 -15.11
CA LEU A 432 -32.72 19.73 -14.74
C LEU A 432 -31.63 19.66 -15.83
N THR A 433 -31.89 18.97 -16.95
CA THR A 433 -30.94 18.78 -18.05
C THR A 433 -31.00 19.89 -19.13
N ASP A 434 -31.81 20.93 -18.93
CA ASP A 434 -31.96 22.05 -19.88
C ASP A 434 -31.30 23.33 -19.32
N PRO A 435 -30.17 23.81 -19.89
CA PRO A 435 -29.29 24.77 -19.20
C PRO A 435 -29.67 26.24 -19.47
N ALA A 436 -30.63 26.77 -18.72
CA ALA A 436 -30.93 28.22 -18.75
C ALA A 436 -31.28 28.83 -17.38
N ALA A 437 -30.40 29.73 -16.91
CA ALA A 437 -30.61 30.78 -15.91
C ALA A 437 -30.83 30.41 -14.43
N GLY A 438 -30.15 31.16 -13.55
CA GLY A 438 -30.71 31.55 -12.25
C GLY A 438 -30.03 30.96 -11.01
N GLY A 439 -28.99 31.64 -10.52
CA GLY A 439 -28.20 31.19 -9.38
C GLY A 439 -28.80 31.41 -7.98
N GLY A 440 -28.17 30.73 -7.02
CA GLY A 440 -27.90 31.28 -5.69
C GLY A 440 -28.66 30.67 -4.50
N GLY A 441 -27.90 30.29 -3.47
CA GLY A 441 -28.35 30.35 -2.07
C GLY A 441 -28.31 29.05 -1.26
N ALA A 442 -27.69 29.14 -0.08
CA ALA A 442 -27.87 28.34 1.16
C ALA A 442 -27.84 26.79 1.06
N ALA A 443 -26.88 26.07 1.65
CA ALA A 443 -26.52 25.92 3.07
C ALA A 443 -27.39 24.89 3.87
N ALA A 444 -26.76 24.31 4.91
CA ALA A 444 -27.28 23.45 5.99
C ALA A 444 -27.19 21.90 5.84
N SER A 445 -26.28 21.33 6.65
CA SER A 445 -26.48 20.08 7.42
C SER A 445 -27.39 20.40 8.66
N PRO A 446 -27.85 19.48 9.56
CA PRO A 446 -27.28 18.16 9.92
C PRO A 446 -28.30 17.04 10.33
N ALA A 447 -27.79 15.97 10.98
CA ALA A 447 -28.48 15.09 11.96
C ALA A 447 -29.57 14.11 11.44
N ALA A 448 -29.95 13.01 12.14
CA ALA A 448 -29.31 12.15 13.16
C ALA A 448 -30.21 10.89 13.42
N ALA A 449 -29.75 9.98 14.30
CA ALA A 449 -30.47 8.83 14.90
C ALA A 449 -30.75 7.59 14.00
N GLY A 450 -30.76 6.36 14.53
CA GLY A 450 -30.31 5.89 15.86
C GLY A 450 -30.92 4.56 16.32
N GLY A 451 -30.08 3.60 16.75
CA GLY A 451 -30.46 2.39 17.51
C GLY A 451 -31.21 1.28 16.74
N VAL A 452 -31.43 0.05 17.25
CA VAL A 452 -30.99 -0.68 18.46
C VAL A 452 -31.04 -2.20 18.17
N GLY A 453 -30.18 -3.03 18.80
CA GLY A 453 -30.49 -4.42 19.17
C GLY A 453 -29.56 -5.48 18.57
N GLN A 454 -28.54 -5.98 19.29
CA GLN A 454 -28.57 -7.19 20.14
C GLN A 454 -29.00 -8.48 19.40
N ARG A 455 -28.24 -9.58 19.25
CA ARG A 455 -27.12 -10.27 19.95
C ARG A 455 -27.62 -11.69 20.31
N LEU A 456 -26.68 -12.66 20.36
CA LEU A 456 -26.81 -14.09 20.72
C LEU A 456 -27.06 -15.04 19.53
N ALA A 457 -26.58 -16.29 19.51
CA ALA A 457 -25.35 -16.92 20.06
C ALA A 457 -25.34 -18.40 19.64
N ALA A 458 -24.14 -18.98 19.45
CA ALA A 458 -23.88 -20.43 19.33
C ALA A 458 -24.52 -21.15 18.09
N ASP A 459 -24.05 -22.30 17.63
CA ASP A 459 -23.00 -23.18 18.18
C ASP A 459 -22.10 -23.81 17.10
N ARG A 460 -20.95 -24.34 17.52
CA ARG A 460 -19.98 -25.15 16.76
C ARG A 460 -20.43 -26.64 16.78
N PRO A 461 -19.99 -27.51 15.85
CA PRO A 461 -18.60 -28.03 15.80
C PRO A 461 -18.07 -28.15 14.33
N GLU A 462 -16.78 -28.24 13.97
CA GLU A 462 -15.75 -29.29 14.24
C GLU A 462 -16.28 -30.73 14.05
N GLU A 463 -15.64 -31.67 13.36
CA GLU A 463 -14.34 -31.77 12.67
C GLU A 463 -14.45 -32.92 11.62
N GLY A 464 -13.47 -33.11 10.72
CA GLY A 464 -13.37 -34.39 9.97
C GLY A 464 -12.92 -34.30 8.51
N ALA A 465 -11.68 -34.70 8.24
CA ALA A 465 -11.14 -34.90 6.89
C ALA A 465 -10.91 -36.40 6.59
N ALA A 466 -11.20 -36.85 5.36
CA ALA A 466 -10.56 -38.03 4.73
C ALA A 466 -10.98 -38.24 3.26
N GLN A 467 -9.99 -38.32 2.36
CA GLN A 467 -9.95 -39.23 1.19
C GLN A 467 -9.30 -40.57 1.67
N PRO A 468 -9.35 -41.73 0.96
CA PRO A 468 -9.38 -41.88 -0.50
C PRO A 468 -10.23 -43.04 -1.10
N ASP A 469 -10.03 -43.23 -2.41
CA ASP A 469 -10.41 -44.28 -3.41
C ASP A 469 -10.16 -45.77 -2.98
N PRO A 470 -10.46 -46.87 -3.77
CA PRO A 470 -10.91 -46.94 -5.18
C PRO A 470 -11.93 -48.06 -5.62
N ALA A 471 -12.31 -48.00 -6.91
CA ALA A 471 -12.61 -49.11 -7.88
C ALA A 471 -13.88 -50.00 -7.80
N ALA A 472 -14.66 -50.06 -8.91
CA ALA A 472 -14.74 -51.22 -9.86
C ALA A 472 -15.99 -51.25 -10.81
N GLY A 473 -15.81 -51.67 -12.08
CA GLY A 473 -16.86 -52.15 -13.02
C GLY A 473 -17.24 -51.20 -14.20
N ARG A 474 -16.84 -51.36 -15.48
CA ARG A 474 -17.23 -52.35 -16.56
C ARG A 474 -18.75 -52.37 -16.88
N LEU A 475 -19.29 -52.28 -18.13
CA LEU A 475 -18.81 -52.19 -19.54
C LEU A 475 -19.71 -51.21 -20.38
N PRO A 476 -20.02 -51.37 -21.70
CA PRO A 476 -19.43 -50.53 -22.76
C PRO A 476 -20.42 -49.79 -23.70
N GLY A 477 -19.97 -48.76 -24.43
CA GLY A 477 -20.83 -48.09 -25.43
C GLY A 477 -20.18 -47.04 -26.34
N GLN A 478 -19.67 -47.49 -27.50
CA GLN A 478 -19.86 -46.83 -28.80
C GLN A 478 -19.48 -45.34 -29.01
N THR A 479 -18.18 -45.02 -29.04
CA THR A 479 -17.62 -43.92 -29.87
C THR A 479 -16.20 -44.27 -30.35
N ARG A 480 -16.09 -44.93 -31.51
CA ARG A 480 -14.82 -45.10 -32.24
C ARG A 480 -14.81 -44.18 -33.45
N ASP A 481 -14.19 -43.00 -33.31
CA ASP A 481 -13.30 -42.40 -34.32
C ASP A 481 -12.62 -41.12 -33.77
N ASP A 482 -13.30 -40.30 -32.96
CA ASP A 482 -12.76 -39.02 -32.45
C ASP A 482 -11.53 -39.18 -31.53
N GLY A 483 -11.40 -40.32 -30.85
CA GLY A 483 -10.30 -40.59 -29.91
C GLY A 483 -8.93 -40.74 -30.59
N VAL A 484 -8.87 -41.14 -31.87
CA VAL A 484 -7.58 -41.38 -32.55
C VAL A 484 -6.88 -40.05 -32.88
N LEU A 485 -7.65 -39.03 -33.29
CA LEU A 485 -7.11 -37.70 -33.58
C LEU A 485 -6.54 -37.05 -32.31
N CYS A 486 -7.27 -37.17 -31.19
CA CYS A 486 -6.87 -36.57 -29.93
C CYS A 486 -5.62 -37.23 -29.33
N VAL A 487 -5.49 -38.56 -29.40
CA VAL A 487 -4.28 -39.28 -28.95
C VAL A 487 -3.05 -38.92 -29.79
N VAL A 488 -3.18 -38.82 -31.12
CA VAL A 488 -2.07 -38.39 -31.99
C VAL A 488 -1.64 -36.95 -31.67
N GLN A 489 -2.60 -36.07 -31.36
CA GLN A 489 -2.32 -34.68 -31.01
C GLN A 489 -1.67 -34.53 -29.62
N VAL A 490 -2.07 -35.37 -28.64
CA VAL A 490 -1.39 -35.45 -27.34
C VAL A 490 0.05 -35.96 -27.51
N SER A 491 0.29 -37.03 -28.28
CA SER A 491 1.66 -37.52 -28.50
C SER A 491 2.54 -36.55 -29.30
N TYR A 492 1.96 -35.71 -30.17
CA TYR A 492 2.71 -34.64 -30.82
C TYR A 492 3.10 -33.55 -29.82
N LEU A 493 2.17 -33.15 -28.93
CA LEU A 493 2.42 -32.18 -27.86
C LEU A 493 3.37 -32.72 -26.77
N GLU A 494 3.36 -34.02 -26.48
CA GLU A 494 4.33 -34.67 -25.59
C GLU A 494 5.75 -34.58 -26.18
N VAL A 495 5.93 -34.88 -27.48
CA VAL A 495 7.23 -34.72 -28.17
C VAL A 495 7.64 -33.25 -28.28
N GLU A 496 6.69 -32.32 -28.45
CA GLU A 496 6.95 -30.88 -28.46
C GLU A 496 7.37 -30.36 -27.07
N VAL A 497 6.74 -30.86 -26.00
CA VAL A 497 7.12 -30.57 -24.60
C VAL A 497 8.48 -31.20 -24.26
N ASP A 498 8.75 -32.43 -24.68
CA ASP A 498 10.04 -33.09 -24.45
C ASP A 498 11.17 -32.36 -25.21
N THR A 499 10.96 -31.96 -26.46
CA THR A 499 11.97 -31.20 -27.22
C THR A 499 12.17 -29.78 -26.71
N LEU A 500 11.12 -29.09 -26.22
CA LEU A 500 11.28 -27.81 -25.50
C LEU A 500 11.98 -27.99 -24.15
N THR A 501 11.75 -29.11 -23.46
CA THR A 501 12.43 -29.44 -22.20
C THR A 501 13.91 -29.79 -22.44
N GLU A 502 14.24 -30.46 -23.54
CA GLU A 502 15.62 -30.76 -23.93
C GLU A 502 16.37 -29.48 -24.37
N GLN A 503 15.70 -28.55 -25.07
CA GLN A 503 16.25 -27.21 -25.37
C GLN A 503 16.51 -26.35 -24.12
N LEU A 504 15.78 -26.57 -23.02
CA LEU A 504 16.01 -25.91 -21.73
C LEU A 504 17.17 -26.53 -20.92
N HIS A 505 17.70 -27.69 -21.32
CA HIS A 505 18.76 -28.41 -20.58
C HIS A 505 20.08 -28.57 -21.35
N SER A 506 20.21 -28.05 -22.58
CA SER A 506 21.46 -28.07 -23.34
C SER A 506 22.44 -26.97 -22.87
N PRO A 507 23.62 -27.29 -22.31
CA PRO A 507 24.48 -26.32 -21.66
C PRO A 507 25.60 -25.81 -22.58
N GLU A 508 25.27 -25.13 -23.69
CA GLU A 508 26.30 -24.40 -24.46
C GLU A 508 25.78 -23.16 -25.22
N VAL A 509 26.20 -21.98 -24.73
CA VAL A 509 26.33 -20.68 -25.42
C VAL A 509 25.09 -20.10 -26.14
N CYS A 510 24.41 -19.19 -25.43
CA CYS A 510 23.90 -17.92 -25.97
C CYS A 510 23.89 -16.88 -24.83
N GLU A 511 24.12 -15.60 -25.15
CA GLU A 511 24.25 -14.55 -24.13
C GLU A 511 22.89 -14.16 -23.53
N GLU A 512 22.70 -14.41 -22.24
CA GLU A 512 21.57 -13.87 -21.49
C GLU A 512 21.91 -12.46 -20.97
N ASP A 513 21.01 -11.51 -21.25
CA ASP A 513 21.12 -10.12 -20.81
C ASP A 513 21.27 -9.99 -19.30
N GLN A 514 22.05 -8.97 -18.89
CA GLN A 514 22.44 -8.71 -17.51
C GLN A 514 21.27 -8.38 -16.57
N ASN A 515 20.59 -9.41 -16.07
CA ASN A 515 19.85 -9.35 -14.80
C ASN A 515 20.66 -10.10 -13.75
N GLY A 516 21.11 -9.38 -12.72
CA GLY A 516 22.11 -9.87 -11.76
C GLY A 516 21.68 -11.15 -11.04
N SER A 517 22.29 -12.28 -11.41
CA SER A 517 22.26 -13.51 -10.63
C SER A 517 22.96 -13.25 -9.30
N VAL A 518 22.19 -13.29 -8.20
CA VAL A 518 22.73 -13.15 -6.84
C VAL A 518 23.62 -14.37 -6.58
N THR A 519 24.92 -14.13 -6.45
CA THR A 519 25.89 -15.21 -6.27
C THR A 519 25.79 -15.80 -4.87
N VAL A 520 26.31 -17.03 -4.68
CA VAL A 520 26.38 -17.64 -3.35
C VAL A 520 27.21 -16.76 -2.39
N ASP A 521 28.24 -16.09 -2.92
CA ASP A 521 29.08 -15.16 -2.16
C ASP A 521 28.30 -13.90 -1.69
N ASP A 522 27.37 -13.38 -2.51
CA ASP A 522 26.47 -12.28 -2.11
C ASP A 522 25.52 -12.72 -0.99
N LEU A 523 24.99 -13.94 -1.07
CA LEU A 523 24.10 -14.49 -0.06
C LEU A 523 24.83 -14.69 1.29
N ASP A 524 26.06 -15.21 1.25
CA ASP A 524 26.92 -15.36 2.42
C ASP A 524 27.36 -14.00 2.99
N HIS A 525 27.62 -13.00 2.14
CA HIS A 525 27.92 -11.63 2.56
C HIS A 525 26.74 -11.01 3.31
N ILE A 526 25.52 -11.10 2.75
CA ILE A 526 24.30 -10.59 3.39
C ILE A 526 24.04 -11.31 4.72
N GLN A 527 24.19 -12.64 4.78
CA GLN A 527 24.06 -13.40 6.03
C GLN A 527 25.08 -12.97 7.09
N LYS A 528 26.32 -12.68 6.68
CA LYS A 528 27.38 -12.20 7.59
C LYS A 528 27.06 -10.80 8.13
N VAL A 529 26.66 -9.86 7.28
CA VAL A 529 26.26 -8.50 7.70
C VAL A 529 25.06 -8.56 8.65
N ASN A 530 24.08 -9.43 8.41
CA ASN A 530 22.93 -9.60 9.30
C ASN A 530 23.36 -10.06 10.71
N ARG A 531 24.27 -11.05 10.81
CA ARG A 531 24.83 -11.49 12.11
C ARG A 531 25.61 -10.37 12.82
N GLU A 532 26.36 -9.56 12.08
CA GLU A 532 27.09 -8.42 12.65
C GLU A 532 26.14 -7.33 13.17
N LEU A 533 25.04 -7.05 12.47
CA LEU A 533 23.99 -6.12 12.90
C LEU A 533 23.21 -6.64 14.12
N GLU A 534 22.84 -7.93 14.14
CA GLU A 534 22.23 -8.58 15.31
C GLU A 534 23.13 -8.49 16.55
N GLN A 535 24.43 -8.74 16.38
CA GLN A 535 25.42 -8.62 17.45
C GLN A 535 25.50 -7.18 17.98
N GLN A 536 25.58 -6.18 17.08
CA GLN A 536 25.58 -4.76 17.45
C GLN A 536 24.29 -4.36 18.18
N LEU A 537 23.12 -4.78 17.71
CA LEU A 537 21.83 -4.55 18.38
C LEU A 537 21.82 -5.19 19.78
N SER A 538 22.43 -6.37 19.96
CA SER A 538 22.56 -7.01 21.27
C SER A 538 23.40 -6.16 22.24
N ASP A 539 24.49 -5.56 21.78
CA ASP A 539 25.41 -4.77 22.61
C ASP A 539 24.88 -3.35 22.90
N LYS A 540 24.19 -2.73 21.93
CA LYS A 540 23.41 -1.50 22.16
C LYS A 540 22.31 -1.75 23.20
N ASN A 541 21.60 -2.87 23.14
CA ASN A 541 20.59 -3.24 24.14
C ASN A 541 21.20 -3.48 25.54
N LYS A 542 22.37 -4.12 25.66
CA LYS A 542 23.11 -4.22 26.94
C LYS A 542 23.44 -2.83 27.49
N THR A 543 23.90 -1.92 26.63
CA THR A 543 24.23 -0.53 26.99
C THR A 543 23.00 0.24 27.48
N ILE A 544 21.86 0.12 26.79
CA ILE A 544 20.60 0.74 27.21
C ILE A 544 20.17 0.23 28.59
N LYS A 545 20.23 -1.08 28.84
CA LYS A 545 19.92 -1.66 30.17
C LYS A 545 20.83 -1.12 31.27
N GLN A 546 22.14 -0.98 31.02
CA GLN A 546 23.08 -0.38 31.97
C GLN A 546 22.78 1.10 32.25
N LEU A 547 22.44 1.88 31.21
CA LEU A 547 22.05 3.29 31.38
C LEU A 547 20.75 3.43 32.15
N GLN A 548 19.74 2.60 31.86
CA GLN A 548 18.47 2.55 32.60
C GLN A 548 18.70 2.19 34.08
N GLN A 549 19.59 1.22 34.37
CA GLN A 549 19.95 0.86 35.73
C GLN A 549 20.63 2.03 36.48
N ARG A 550 21.63 2.68 35.87
CA ARG A 550 22.28 3.87 36.45
C ARG A 550 21.28 5.01 36.70
N LEU A 551 20.32 5.20 35.79
CA LEU A 551 19.28 6.22 35.91
C LEU A 551 18.29 5.89 37.04
N ALA A 552 17.97 4.60 37.26
CA ALA A 552 17.18 4.14 38.39
C ALA A 552 17.93 4.28 39.75
N GLU A 553 19.25 4.06 39.76
CA GLU A 553 20.11 4.29 40.92
C GLU A 553 20.24 5.79 41.27
N LEU A 554 20.40 6.65 40.26
CA LEU A 554 20.35 8.10 40.40
C LEU A 554 18.99 8.58 40.92
N LYS A 555 17.87 8.07 40.38
CA LYS A 555 16.51 8.36 40.89
C LYS A 555 16.38 7.96 42.36
N ARG A 556 16.81 6.75 42.74
CA ARG A 556 16.83 6.31 44.16
C ARG A 556 17.69 7.19 45.05
N THR A 557 18.77 7.76 44.54
CA THR A 557 19.67 8.64 45.30
C THR A 557 19.06 10.04 45.47
N LEU A 558 18.54 10.62 44.39
CA LEU A 558 17.79 11.89 44.42
C LEU A 558 16.56 11.83 45.32
N GLN A 559 15.81 10.72 45.30
CA GLN A 559 14.63 10.56 46.15
C GLN A 559 15.01 10.46 47.64
N LYS A 560 16.19 9.90 47.96
CA LYS A 560 16.74 9.91 49.33
C LYS A 560 17.24 11.30 49.77
N GLU A 561 17.76 12.11 48.84
CA GLU A 561 18.15 13.51 49.08
C GLU A 561 16.92 14.43 49.30
N LEU A 562 15.88 14.27 48.47
CA LEU A 562 14.65 15.07 48.54
C LEU A 562 13.86 14.86 49.84
N VAL A 563 13.87 13.65 50.39
CA VAL A 563 13.28 13.35 51.72
C VAL A 563 14.06 14.01 52.87
N ARG A 564 15.23 14.62 52.62
CA ARG A 564 16.18 15.08 53.64
C ARG A 564 16.27 16.60 53.87
N ARG A 565 15.44 17.43 53.21
CA ARG A 565 15.45 18.91 53.40
C ARG A 565 14.27 19.42 54.24
N PRO A 566 14.52 20.12 55.37
CA PRO A 566 13.49 20.82 56.15
C PRO A 566 13.24 22.27 55.70
N GLU A 567 12.21 22.88 56.29
CA GLU A 567 11.48 24.10 55.90
C GLU A 567 12.20 25.46 56.06
N LYS A 568 11.73 26.46 55.30
CA LYS A 568 11.51 27.90 55.66
C LYS A 568 10.93 28.66 54.45
N GLN A 569 9.70 29.19 54.52
CA GLN A 569 9.33 30.60 54.83
C GLN A 569 9.46 31.52 53.58
N GLU A 570 8.48 32.33 53.16
CA GLU A 570 7.59 33.26 53.90
C GLU A 570 6.24 33.58 53.20
N ARG A 571 5.34 34.36 53.83
CA ARG A 571 3.91 34.58 53.44
C ARG A 571 3.64 35.95 52.79
N PHE A 572 2.57 36.09 51.99
CA PHE A 572 1.50 37.10 52.20
C PHE A 572 0.26 36.94 51.28
N CYS A 573 -0.95 37.08 51.83
CA CYS A 573 -2.26 37.33 51.17
C CYS A 573 -3.28 37.80 52.22
N PRO A 574 -4.20 38.71 51.88
CA PRO A 574 -5.61 38.61 52.31
C PRO A 574 -6.60 39.19 51.25
N GLU A 575 -7.92 38.93 51.19
CA GLU A 575 -8.82 37.79 51.45
C GLU A 575 -10.22 38.19 50.86
N PRO A 576 -11.18 37.27 50.63
CA PRO A 576 -12.48 37.49 49.96
C PRO A 576 -13.61 37.65 51.04
N PRO A 577 -14.88 37.13 51.02
CA PRO A 577 -15.75 36.39 50.05
C PRO A 577 -17.08 37.18 49.79
N PRO A 578 -18.31 36.65 49.55
CA PRO A 578 -18.83 35.29 49.27
C PRO A 578 -19.77 35.26 48.00
N ALA A 579 -20.66 34.29 47.68
CA ALA A 579 -21.20 33.11 48.40
C ALA A 579 -21.79 32.01 47.46
N SER A 580 -21.99 30.82 48.06
CA SER A 580 -23.07 29.81 47.84
C SER A 580 -22.97 28.80 46.68
N ALA A 581 -23.25 27.49 46.85
CA ALA A 581 -23.34 26.63 48.04
C ALA A 581 -23.38 25.12 47.65
N LEU A 582 -22.96 24.23 48.58
CA LEU A 582 -23.34 22.81 48.75
C LEU A 582 -22.78 21.67 47.84
N SER A 583 -22.59 20.52 48.50
CA SER A 583 -22.20 19.15 48.08
C SER A 583 -22.67 18.20 49.22
N PRO A 584 -22.50 16.85 49.24
CA PRO A 584 -21.82 15.88 48.35
C PRO A 584 -22.88 14.82 47.86
N PRO A 585 -22.69 13.46 47.75
CA PRO A 585 -21.49 12.59 47.76
C PRO A 585 -21.43 11.45 46.70
N THR A 586 -20.25 10.77 46.64
CA THR A 586 -19.98 9.37 46.20
C THR A 586 -20.42 8.90 44.79
N SER A 587 -19.63 8.18 43.99
CA SER A 587 -18.24 7.70 44.12
C SER A 587 -17.75 7.08 42.78
N ASN A 588 -16.42 7.08 42.57
CA ASN A 588 -15.67 6.24 41.61
C ASN A 588 -15.88 6.47 40.09
N THR A 589 -15.03 7.33 39.49
CA THR A 589 -14.55 7.15 38.09
C THR A 589 -13.07 7.57 38.01
N THR A 590 -12.25 6.71 37.40
CA THR A 590 -10.82 6.94 37.16
C THR A 590 -10.63 8.06 36.13
N VAL A 591 -10.27 9.26 36.58
CA VAL A 591 -9.86 10.35 35.67
C VAL A 591 -8.41 10.12 35.28
N THR A 592 -8.18 9.74 34.02
CA THR A 592 -6.85 9.81 33.41
C THR A 592 -6.45 11.28 33.32
N ASN A 593 -5.55 11.71 34.20
CA ASN A 593 -5.13 13.10 34.34
C ASN A 593 -4.29 13.56 33.14
N THR A 594 -4.96 14.12 32.13
CA THR A 594 -4.33 14.76 30.97
C THR A 594 -4.09 16.25 31.16
N SER A 595 -4.66 16.85 32.21
CA SER A 595 -4.50 18.27 32.60
C SER A 595 -3.12 18.59 33.15
N ASP A 596 -2.53 17.74 34.01
CA ASP A 596 -1.20 18.00 34.61
C ASP A 596 -0.09 18.22 33.57
N LEU A 597 -0.19 17.58 32.40
CA LEU A 597 0.77 17.72 31.30
C LEU A 597 0.58 19.00 30.47
N ASN A 598 -0.57 19.66 30.57
CA ASN A 598 -0.80 20.95 29.95
C ASN A 598 -0.31 22.06 30.87
N ASP A 599 -0.71 22.04 32.15
CA ASP A 599 -0.21 22.98 33.17
C ASP A 599 1.32 22.91 33.29
N SER A 600 1.91 21.71 33.32
CA SER A 600 3.37 21.56 33.32
C SER A 600 4.04 22.15 32.08
N ARG A 601 3.36 22.18 30.94
CA ARG A 601 3.90 22.71 29.67
C ARG A 601 3.75 24.23 29.60
N GLU A 602 2.64 24.75 30.12
CA GLU A 602 2.32 26.18 30.18
C GLU A 602 3.18 26.90 31.23
N ILE A 603 3.35 26.31 32.43
CA ILE A 603 4.34 26.74 33.44
C ILE A 603 5.76 26.72 32.85
N ASN A 604 6.11 25.70 32.06
CA ASN A 604 7.38 25.65 31.36
C ASN A 604 7.52 26.77 30.32
N PHE A 605 6.46 27.19 29.62
CA PHE A 605 6.54 28.31 28.67
C PHE A 605 6.70 29.66 29.36
N GLU A 606 6.02 29.94 30.48
CA GLU A 606 6.25 31.17 31.25
C GLU A 606 7.66 31.20 31.86
N TYR A 607 8.11 30.09 32.45
CA TYR A 607 9.46 29.99 33.01
C TYR A 607 10.54 30.07 31.93
N LEU A 608 10.36 29.39 30.79
CA LEU A 608 11.24 29.48 29.62
C LEU A 608 11.32 30.91 29.08
N LYS A 609 10.18 31.60 28.95
CA LYS A 609 10.14 33.02 28.55
C LYS A 609 10.96 33.88 29.51
N HIS A 610 10.84 33.66 30.83
CA HIS A 610 11.66 34.38 31.81
C HIS A 610 13.15 34.01 31.71
N VAL A 611 13.50 32.73 31.60
CA VAL A 611 14.89 32.26 31.52
C VAL A 611 15.58 32.71 30.23
N VAL A 612 14.90 32.69 29.08
CA VAL A 612 15.42 33.21 27.80
C VAL A 612 15.57 34.73 27.85
N LEU A 613 14.57 35.46 28.34
CA LEU A 613 14.66 36.92 28.48
C LEU A 613 15.81 37.31 29.42
N LYS A 614 15.98 36.58 30.53
CA LYS A 614 17.09 36.77 31.47
C LYS A 614 18.43 36.40 30.84
N PHE A 615 18.53 35.28 30.13
CA PHE A 615 19.73 34.88 29.39
C PHE A 615 20.18 35.95 28.38
N MET A 616 19.24 36.53 27.63
CA MET A 616 19.52 37.60 26.66
C MET A 616 19.86 38.96 27.30
N SER A 617 19.41 39.19 28.55
CA SER A 617 19.58 40.48 29.25
C SER A 617 20.66 40.47 30.35
N SER A 618 21.16 39.30 30.72
CA SER A 618 22.23 39.11 31.72
C SER A 618 23.60 39.45 31.15
N ARG A 619 24.54 39.76 32.06
CA ARG A 619 25.96 39.92 31.71
C ARG A 619 26.54 38.57 31.26
N GLU A 620 27.56 38.57 30.41
CA GLU A 620 28.08 37.36 29.78
C GLU A 620 28.40 36.23 30.79
N ALA A 621 28.90 36.56 31.99
CA ALA A 621 29.24 35.56 33.02
C ALA A 621 28.02 34.92 33.69
N GLU A 622 26.91 35.64 33.81
CA GLU A 622 25.64 35.09 34.30
C GLU A 622 24.94 34.30 33.20
N ALA A 623 24.98 34.79 31.96
CA ALA A 623 24.46 34.07 30.80
C ALA A 623 25.15 32.71 30.65
N PHE A 624 26.46 32.59 30.89
CA PHE A 624 27.18 31.31 30.81
C PHE A 624 26.64 30.26 31.81
N GLN A 625 26.22 30.68 32.99
CA GLN A 625 25.58 29.81 33.98
C GLN A 625 24.15 29.41 33.57
N LEU A 626 23.45 30.31 32.88
CA LEU A 626 22.09 30.10 32.38
C LEU A 626 22.03 29.22 31.12
N ILE A 627 23.14 29.03 30.37
CA ILE A 627 23.20 28.13 29.19
C ILE A 627 22.55 26.78 29.52
N ARG A 628 22.98 26.14 30.62
CA ARG A 628 22.51 24.80 30.99
C ARG A 628 21.02 24.76 31.38
N ALA A 629 20.46 25.87 31.84
CA ALA A 629 19.02 25.99 32.08
C ALA A 629 18.25 26.15 30.76
N VAL A 630 18.76 26.99 29.85
CA VAL A 630 18.20 27.17 28.50
C VAL A 630 18.23 25.87 27.71
N SER A 631 19.35 25.15 27.68
CA SER A 631 19.49 23.86 26.99
C SER A 631 18.49 22.81 27.49
N VAL A 632 18.24 22.73 28.79
CA VAL A 632 17.29 21.77 29.36
C VAL A 632 15.83 22.17 29.08
N LEU A 633 15.51 23.47 29.08
CA LEU A 633 14.14 23.95 28.81
C LEU A 633 13.79 23.93 27.31
N LEU A 634 14.78 24.09 26.42
CA LEU A 634 14.61 24.04 24.96
C LEU A 634 15.00 22.70 24.33
N ASN A 635 15.43 21.71 25.13
CA ASN A 635 15.91 20.40 24.67
C ASN A 635 17.06 20.49 23.64
N PHE A 636 18.02 21.38 23.85
CA PHE A 636 19.21 21.47 23.00
C PHE A 636 20.06 20.20 23.09
N THR A 637 20.58 19.79 21.94
CA THR A 637 21.66 18.82 21.81
C THR A 637 22.95 19.32 22.47
N ARG A 638 23.94 18.44 22.65
CA ARG A 638 25.23 18.85 23.26
C ARG A 638 25.98 19.80 22.32
N GLU A 639 25.84 19.56 21.03
CA GLU A 639 26.40 20.31 19.93
C GLU A 639 25.85 21.75 19.92
N GLU A 640 24.53 21.91 20.11
CA GLU A 640 23.88 23.22 20.25
C GLU A 640 24.25 23.92 21.57
N GLU A 641 24.31 23.19 22.70
CA GLU A 641 24.75 23.73 23.99
C GLU A 641 26.20 24.25 23.91
N ASP A 642 27.10 23.49 23.29
CA ASP A 642 28.52 23.85 23.17
C ASP A 642 28.74 24.96 22.13
N MET A 643 27.92 25.05 21.08
CA MET A 643 27.89 26.20 20.17
C MET A 643 27.51 27.49 20.90
N LEU A 644 26.55 27.43 21.84
CA LEU A 644 26.18 28.56 22.70
C LEU A 644 27.30 28.96 23.66
N LYS A 645 28.00 28.00 24.27
CA LYS A 645 29.20 28.27 25.10
C LYS A 645 30.29 28.95 24.29
N GLN A 646 30.67 28.39 23.14
CA GLN A 646 31.69 28.95 22.26
C GLN A 646 31.34 30.36 21.80
N THR A 647 30.08 30.62 21.47
CA THR A 647 29.58 31.96 21.09
C THR A 647 29.72 32.96 22.23
N LEU A 648 29.46 32.54 23.48
CA LEU A 648 29.53 33.42 24.64
C LEU A 648 30.98 33.64 25.12
N GLU A 649 31.82 32.60 25.06
CA GLU A 649 33.28 32.68 25.28
C GLU A 649 33.96 33.59 24.25
N TYR A 650 33.57 33.48 22.98
CA TYR A 650 33.99 34.39 21.91
C TYR A 650 33.64 35.85 22.21
N LYS A 651 32.45 36.11 22.77
CA LYS A 651 32.06 37.47 23.22
C LYS A 651 32.84 37.94 24.45
N MET A 652 33.31 37.04 25.32
CA MET A 652 34.15 37.38 26.48
C MET A 652 35.63 37.64 26.14
N SER A 653 36.12 37.13 25.00
CA SER A 653 37.53 37.25 24.63
C SER A 653 37.91 38.69 24.26
N TRP A 654 38.43 39.43 25.24
CA TRP A 654 38.78 40.85 25.09
C TRP A 654 40.16 41.09 24.48
N PHE A 655 41.06 40.08 24.47
CA PHE A 655 42.43 40.21 23.97
C PHE A 655 42.88 38.97 23.20
N GLY A 656 43.20 39.16 21.91
CA GLY A 656 43.70 38.11 21.02
C GLY A 656 42.91 38.04 19.72
N SER A 657 43.59 37.77 18.60
CA SER A 657 43.00 37.70 17.26
C SER A 657 41.77 36.80 17.23
N LYS A 658 40.64 37.28 16.69
CA LYS A 658 39.44 36.45 16.48
C LYS A 658 39.82 35.17 15.70
N PRO A 659 39.67 33.96 16.27
CA PRO A 659 39.65 32.77 15.43
C PRO A 659 38.44 32.85 14.48
N SER A 660 38.58 32.30 13.28
CA SER A 660 37.52 32.36 12.28
C SER A 660 36.28 31.59 12.77
N PRO A 661 35.06 32.13 12.56
CA PRO A 661 33.85 31.47 13.01
C PRO A 661 33.60 30.22 12.17
N LYS A 662 33.83 29.05 12.76
CA LYS A 662 33.43 27.78 12.16
C LYS A 662 31.90 27.67 12.22
N GLY A 663 31.24 27.86 11.07
CA GLY A 663 29.85 27.49 10.85
C GLY A 663 28.83 28.28 11.67
N ILE A 664 28.52 29.52 11.28
CA ILE A 664 27.20 30.09 11.59
C ILE A 664 26.18 29.37 10.71
N ILE A 665 25.63 28.28 11.21
CA ILE A 665 24.50 27.59 10.57
C ILE A 665 23.24 28.43 10.83
N ARG A 666 22.61 28.90 9.75
CA ARG A 666 21.28 29.53 9.79
C ARG A 666 20.28 28.50 10.37
N PRO A 667 19.40 28.85 11.31
CA PRO A 667 18.42 27.91 11.84
C PRO A 667 17.36 27.58 10.78
N SER A 668 17.62 26.55 9.98
CA SER A 668 16.68 25.99 9.02
C SER A 668 15.75 25.01 9.72
N VAL A 669 14.45 25.30 9.73
CA VAL A 669 13.41 24.46 10.34
C VAL A 669 13.01 23.33 9.39
N SER A 670 13.98 22.54 8.94
CA SER A 670 13.80 21.33 8.14
C SER A 670 14.85 20.30 8.55
N GLY A 671 14.40 19.14 9.03
CA GLY A 671 15.29 18.12 9.60
C GLY A 671 16.23 17.51 8.57
N ALA A 672 17.53 17.49 8.85
CA ALA A 672 18.48 16.71 8.09
C ALA A 672 18.36 15.22 8.46
N SER A 673 18.16 14.37 7.45
CA SER A 673 18.19 12.91 7.63
C SER A 673 19.57 12.46 8.13
N SER A 674 19.58 11.51 9.08
CA SER A 674 20.83 10.87 9.48
C SER A 674 21.30 9.91 8.37
N PRO A 675 22.61 9.86 8.05
CA PRO A 675 23.12 8.90 7.09
C PRO A 675 23.04 7.49 7.69
N TRP A 676 22.23 6.63 7.08
CA TRP A 676 22.31 5.19 7.32
C TRP A 676 23.45 4.60 6.49
N SER A 677 24.25 3.78 7.17
CA SER A 677 24.97 2.63 6.61
C SER A 677 24.39 1.39 7.28
#